data_AF-A0A3S1MT66-F1
#
_entry.id   AF-A0A3S1MT66-F1
#
_cell.length_a   1.000
_cell.length_b   1.000
_cell.length_c   1.000
_cell.angle_alpha   90.00
_cell.angle_beta   90.00
_cell.angle_gamma   90.00
#
_symmetry.space_group_name_H-M   'P 1'
#
loop_
_entity.id
_entity.type
_entity.pdbx_description
1 polymer ?
#
loop_
_entity_poly.entity_id
_entity_poly.type
_entity_poly.pdbx_seq_one_letter_code
_entity_poly.pdbx_strand_id
1 'polypeptide(L)'
;MAQHFTLDQCRRQGKLHGLAKGKYVIEYNDSTHLSQDQWVRLAEVDVRAAAIPMGEEDTEQFYTIRKDIGPLPAEKADDASKRNARILHDTLSLALARAGILAPDIPNELFIELLTLGEEDGVIVVPDTNALHNGALHWLLQVLKRPAVWILPLAASLTTVQQRDAMVKSLVGKANLGNLTKALRSRGLVNGALGLLLRNRSRSQVVELDHSLLRYQKTGSNSGSDPDNSDVLEDRLIIEGIHGVLRTMRTRSTRRVITSDVNMARVLEAEGIDTLFVPSISMGSAPIDCIRYDALACRFLGAPLCSVIWELVHAFGSIRLMKEPTPIATFDCFWPGKSPADWSSESLSCTFSDRPKPPSLRRGGNQDESEPDGKPETERREDRKNAPFRVARGERTREKVTMRAGLSTDTLKTPTVSVRLGTILPRASLPQAFKFLGTVRRLNGAKPAQIAELSPGTTPDTVRRAFELLRRIGLLDDDAGTFRATRDADAVEKALGREDLDAVSLIIQRFEPYAAFLELLQSLGEIQRGGVVPLLQQRFGSIGAEEGGRLPRFHSLLGQAWTDGDVIRDGSRRLTDRDAGEAFDRAYAATSVDGLAKVIELLPLLCKTEHISPWAVKKQIERFIAEGLLPEYRFEPSAGGKPVSRDEILSGQLEDLTTRPVIIDRLHIGERPVFTIGGPSR
;
A
#
# COMPACT_ATOMS: atom_id res chain seq x y z
N MET A 1 7.73 8.42 -28.75
CA MET A 1 8.01 8.76 -27.34
C MET A 1 7.94 7.48 -26.54
N ALA A 2 8.82 7.26 -25.55
CA ALA A 2 8.65 6.15 -24.63
C ALA A 2 7.41 6.38 -23.77
N GLN A 3 6.64 5.32 -23.52
CA GLN A 3 5.43 5.35 -22.69
C GLN A 3 5.61 4.40 -21.52
N HIS A 4 5.17 4.81 -20.34
CA HIS A 4 5.16 3.92 -19.18
C HIS A 4 3.93 3.01 -19.26
N PHE A 5 4.16 1.69 -19.17
CA PHE A 5 3.14 0.65 -19.19
C PHE A 5 3.25 -0.21 -17.93
N THR A 6 2.11 -0.62 -17.38
CA THR A 6 2.04 -1.77 -16.47
C THR A 6 1.84 -3.07 -17.27
N LEU A 7 2.11 -4.23 -16.65
CA LEU A 7 1.86 -5.54 -17.27
C LEU A 7 0.39 -5.69 -17.72
N ASP A 8 -0.55 -5.26 -16.89
CA ASP A 8 -1.99 -5.32 -17.21
C ASP A 8 -2.40 -4.35 -18.32
N GLN A 9 -1.79 -3.17 -18.41
CA GLN A 9 -2.02 -2.25 -19.54
C GLN A 9 -1.46 -2.83 -20.84
N CYS A 10 -0.30 -3.50 -20.79
CA CYS A 10 0.31 -4.18 -21.92
C CYS A 10 -0.63 -5.27 -22.46
N ARG A 11 -1.16 -6.14 -21.57
CA ARG A 11 -2.16 -7.18 -21.86
C ARG A 11 -3.45 -6.60 -22.44
N ARG A 12 -4.12 -5.69 -21.71
CA ARG A 12 -5.40 -5.08 -22.13
C ARG A 12 -5.33 -4.33 -23.47
N GLN A 13 -4.16 -3.86 -23.88
CA GLN A 13 -3.96 -3.23 -25.19
C GLN A 13 -3.51 -4.22 -26.29
N GLY A 14 -3.54 -5.52 -26.03
CA GLY A 14 -3.14 -6.57 -26.97
C GLY A 14 -1.67 -6.50 -27.38
N LYS A 15 -0.81 -5.79 -26.64
CA LYS A 15 0.60 -5.65 -26.96
C LYS A 15 1.29 -6.99 -26.74
N LEU A 16 2.07 -7.45 -27.71
CA LEU A 16 2.62 -8.81 -27.82
C LEU A 16 1.61 -9.97 -28.00
N HIS A 17 0.30 -9.78 -27.82
CA HIS A 17 -0.70 -10.84 -28.09
C HIS A 17 -0.83 -11.17 -29.59
N GLY A 18 -0.51 -10.21 -30.47
CA GLY A 18 -0.61 -10.34 -31.93
C GLY A 18 0.72 -10.55 -32.66
N LEU A 19 1.74 -11.16 -32.05
CA LEU A 19 3.00 -11.42 -32.75
C LEU A 19 2.77 -12.41 -33.93
N ALA A 20 3.36 -12.11 -35.08
CA ALA A 20 3.27 -13.01 -36.23
C ALA A 20 4.11 -14.28 -35.99
N LYS A 21 3.61 -15.45 -36.39
CA LYS A 21 4.31 -16.74 -36.26
C LYS A 21 5.80 -16.66 -36.65
N GLY A 22 6.62 -17.43 -35.96
CA GLY A 22 8.04 -17.66 -36.26
C GLY A 22 8.97 -17.23 -35.14
N LYS A 23 10.26 -17.16 -35.46
CA LYS A 23 11.33 -16.94 -34.51
C LYS A 23 11.54 -15.47 -34.16
N TYR A 24 11.89 -15.25 -32.90
CA TYR A 24 12.24 -13.98 -32.30
C TYR A 24 13.50 -14.17 -31.45
N VAL A 25 14.36 -13.16 -31.40
CA VAL A 25 15.53 -13.15 -30.51
C VAL A 25 15.29 -12.14 -29.40
N ILE A 26 15.51 -12.58 -28.15
CA ILE A 26 15.55 -11.73 -26.96
C ILE A 26 16.98 -11.29 -26.74
N GLU A 27 17.22 -9.98 -26.81
CA GLU A 27 18.51 -9.36 -26.52
C GLU A 27 18.38 -8.41 -25.34
N TYR A 28 19.43 -8.32 -24.51
CA TYR A 28 19.46 -7.44 -23.34
C TYR A 28 20.55 -6.37 -23.44
N ASN A 29 20.32 -5.27 -22.74
CA ASN A 29 21.30 -4.23 -22.45
C ASN A 29 21.25 -3.88 -20.97
N ASP A 30 22.39 -3.50 -20.40
CA ASP A 30 22.48 -3.08 -19.01
C ASP A 30 23.62 -2.08 -18.80
N SER A 31 23.25 -0.81 -18.60
CA SER A 31 24.17 0.31 -18.34
C SER A 31 25.08 0.17 -17.10
N THR A 32 24.93 -0.87 -16.28
CA THR A 32 25.88 -1.20 -15.21
C THR A 32 27.15 -1.89 -15.71
N HIS A 33 27.09 -2.57 -16.86
CA HIS A 33 28.20 -3.39 -17.37
C HIS A 33 28.36 -3.44 -18.90
N LEU A 34 27.41 -2.90 -19.67
CA LEU A 34 27.42 -2.74 -21.13
C LEU A 34 27.32 -1.26 -21.50
N SER A 35 27.83 -0.86 -22.67
CA SER A 35 27.53 0.45 -23.26
C SER A 35 26.13 0.47 -23.90
N GLN A 36 25.58 1.65 -24.20
CA GLN A 36 24.20 1.80 -24.69
C GLN A 36 23.92 1.05 -26.01
N ASP A 37 24.93 0.92 -26.87
CA ASP A 37 24.83 0.24 -28.17
C ASP A 37 25.12 -1.27 -28.11
N GLN A 38 25.59 -1.79 -26.96
CA GLN A 38 25.97 -3.20 -26.80
C GLN A 38 24.77 -4.05 -26.36
N TRP A 39 24.25 -4.84 -27.28
CA TRP A 39 23.14 -5.76 -27.02
C TRP A 39 23.63 -7.21 -27.09
N VAL A 40 23.28 -8.00 -26.07
CA VAL A 40 23.73 -9.39 -25.92
C VAL A 40 22.51 -10.30 -25.98
N ARG A 41 22.58 -11.38 -26.77
CA ARG A 41 21.49 -12.35 -26.86
C ARG A 41 21.33 -13.13 -25.57
N LEU A 42 20.09 -13.45 -25.20
CA LEU A 42 19.75 -14.32 -24.07
C LEU A 42 19.06 -15.61 -24.53
N ALA A 43 18.07 -15.47 -25.40
CA ALA A 43 17.16 -16.55 -25.76
C ALA A 43 16.55 -16.35 -27.15
N GLU A 44 16.21 -17.44 -27.81
CA GLU A 44 15.31 -17.45 -28.96
C GLU A 44 13.92 -17.91 -28.51
N VAL A 45 12.88 -17.22 -28.99
CA VAL A 45 11.47 -17.57 -28.80
C VAL A 45 10.87 -17.93 -30.16
N ASP A 46 10.31 -19.13 -30.29
CA ASP A 46 9.54 -19.53 -31.47
C ASP A 46 8.03 -19.42 -31.16
N VAL A 47 7.37 -18.45 -31.78
CA VAL A 47 5.95 -18.18 -31.60
C VAL A 47 5.15 -19.01 -32.60
N ARG A 48 4.27 -19.89 -32.09
CA ARG A 48 3.40 -20.74 -32.90
C ARG A 48 2.06 -20.03 -33.15
N ALA A 49 1.43 -20.35 -34.28
CA ALA A 49 0.05 -19.90 -34.51
C ALA A 49 -0.90 -20.66 -33.58
N ALA A 50 -1.89 -19.97 -33.01
CA ALA A 50 -2.93 -20.61 -32.20
C ALA A 50 -3.67 -21.66 -33.05
N ALA A 51 -3.56 -22.93 -32.66
CA ALA A 51 -4.09 -24.06 -33.43
C ALA A 51 -5.59 -24.31 -33.17
N ILE A 52 -6.17 -23.66 -32.17
CA ILE A 52 -7.55 -23.85 -31.72
C ILE A 52 -8.24 -22.49 -31.64
N PRO A 53 -9.28 -22.22 -32.45
CA PRO A 53 -10.16 -21.09 -32.24
C PRO A 53 -11.12 -21.42 -31.07
N MET A 54 -10.60 -21.37 -29.84
CA MET A 54 -11.48 -21.33 -28.66
C MET A 54 -12.18 -19.97 -28.67
N GLY A 55 -13.51 -19.98 -28.53
CA GLY A 55 -14.40 -18.89 -28.93
C GLY A 55 -14.42 -17.64 -28.04
N GLU A 56 -13.27 -17.19 -27.54
CA GLU A 56 -13.10 -15.94 -26.78
C GLU A 56 -11.97 -15.12 -27.41
N GLU A 57 -12.12 -13.80 -27.49
CA GLU A 57 -11.25 -12.90 -28.28
C GLU A 57 -9.83 -12.69 -27.69
N ASP A 58 -9.48 -13.41 -26.62
CA ASP A 58 -8.29 -13.19 -25.77
C ASP A 58 -7.30 -14.38 -25.70
N THR A 59 -7.36 -15.37 -26.62
CA THR A 59 -6.46 -16.54 -26.56
C THR A 59 -4.97 -16.17 -26.72
N GLU A 60 -4.18 -16.39 -25.67
CA GLU A 60 -2.72 -16.16 -25.68
C GLU A 60 -1.98 -17.08 -26.67
N GLN A 61 -0.89 -16.59 -27.26
CA GLN A 61 -0.12 -17.35 -28.25
C GLN A 61 0.81 -18.37 -27.60
N PHE A 62 0.80 -19.60 -28.11
CA PHE A 62 1.77 -20.62 -27.73
C PHE A 62 3.17 -20.26 -28.23
N TYR A 63 4.17 -20.37 -27.35
CA TYR A 63 5.57 -20.17 -27.71
C TYR A 63 6.47 -21.21 -27.06
N THR A 64 7.65 -21.43 -27.63
CA THR A 64 8.75 -22.12 -26.96
C THR A 64 9.92 -21.17 -26.77
N ILE A 65 10.65 -21.31 -25.66
CA ILE A 65 11.85 -20.52 -25.38
C ILE A 65 13.07 -21.45 -25.26
N ARG A 66 14.15 -21.12 -25.95
CA ARG A 66 15.45 -21.80 -25.85
C ARG A 66 16.55 -20.80 -25.53
N LYS A 67 17.53 -21.19 -24.73
CA LYS A 67 18.69 -20.35 -24.43
C LYS A 67 19.55 -20.14 -25.68
N ASP A 68 19.92 -18.89 -25.93
CA ASP A 68 20.81 -18.44 -27.02
C ASP A 68 21.65 -17.29 -26.47
N ILE A 69 22.57 -17.62 -25.55
CA ILE A 69 23.39 -16.62 -24.85
C ILE A 69 24.56 -16.23 -25.76
N GLY A 70 24.57 -14.97 -26.20
CA GLY A 70 25.63 -14.42 -27.03
C GLY A 70 26.92 -14.13 -26.25
N PRO A 71 28.07 -13.99 -26.93
CA PRO A 71 29.32 -13.59 -26.29
C PRO A 71 29.25 -12.16 -25.75
N LEU A 72 29.90 -11.91 -24.61
CA LEU A 72 30.00 -10.58 -24.03
C LEU A 72 31.12 -9.75 -24.70
N PRO A 73 31.01 -8.41 -24.71
CA PRO A 73 32.05 -7.54 -25.28
C PRO A 73 33.40 -7.70 -24.57
N ALA A 74 34.48 -7.75 -25.36
CA ALA A 74 35.87 -7.82 -24.90
C ALA A 74 36.30 -9.10 -24.14
N GLU A 75 35.50 -10.18 -24.18
CA GLU A 75 35.96 -11.48 -23.67
C GLU A 75 36.99 -12.12 -24.60
N LYS A 76 38.22 -12.27 -24.11
CA LYS A 76 39.14 -13.30 -24.61
C LYS A 76 38.61 -14.68 -24.16
N ALA A 77 38.98 -15.74 -24.88
CA ALA A 77 38.53 -17.11 -24.61
C ALA A 77 39.17 -17.71 -23.34
N ASP A 78 38.77 -17.18 -22.19
CA ASP A 78 39.35 -17.41 -20.85
C ASP A 78 38.27 -17.84 -19.86
N ASP A 79 38.66 -18.35 -18.68
CA ASP A 79 37.71 -18.85 -17.67
C ASP A 79 36.73 -17.78 -17.13
N ALA A 80 37.08 -16.50 -17.24
CA ALA A 80 36.17 -15.39 -16.96
C ALA A 80 34.92 -15.41 -17.86
N SER A 81 35.06 -15.78 -19.13
CA SER A 81 33.94 -15.87 -20.08
C SER A 81 32.96 -16.98 -19.69
N LYS A 82 33.47 -18.15 -19.32
CA LYS A 82 32.65 -19.27 -18.81
C LYS A 82 31.89 -18.86 -17.54
N ARG A 83 32.54 -18.12 -16.63
CA ARG A 83 31.90 -17.62 -15.40
C ARG A 83 30.78 -16.63 -15.71
N ASN A 84 31.01 -15.68 -16.62
CA ASN A 84 30.01 -14.68 -17.00
C ASN A 84 28.83 -15.30 -17.74
N ALA A 85 29.08 -16.19 -18.70
CA ALA A 85 28.04 -16.95 -19.41
C ALA A 85 27.19 -17.79 -18.44
N ARG A 86 27.80 -18.39 -17.41
CA ARG A 86 27.08 -19.08 -16.33
C ARG A 86 26.18 -18.13 -15.54
N ILE A 87 26.65 -16.93 -15.18
CA ILE A 87 25.82 -15.95 -14.47
C ILE A 87 24.60 -15.52 -15.31
N LEU A 88 24.76 -15.34 -16.63
CA LEU A 88 23.66 -15.06 -17.55
C LEU A 88 22.66 -16.24 -17.60
N HIS A 89 23.17 -17.47 -17.67
CA HIS A 89 22.36 -18.70 -17.69
C HIS A 89 21.58 -18.90 -16.39
N ASP A 90 22.23 -18.70 -15.24
CA ASP A 90 21.60 -18.75 -13.91
C ASP A 90 20.51 -17.67 -13.81
N THR A 91 20.83 -16.41 -14.16
CA THR A 91 19.87 -15.28 -14.11
C THR A 91 18.65 -15.51 -15.01
N LEU A 92 18.87 -16.04 -16.22
CA LEU A 92 17.80 -16.44 -17.14
C LEU A 92 16.93 -17.53 -16.52
N SER A 93 17.55 -18.59 -15.99
CA SER A 93 16.84 -19.71 -15.34
C SER A 93 15.94 -19.22 -14.20
N LEU A 94 16.47 -18.38 -13.31
CA LEU A 94 15.71 -17.83 -12.18
C LEU A 94 14.57 -16.89 -12.63
N ALA A 95 14.74 -16.15 -13.74
CA ALA A 95 13.66 -15.33 -14.29
C ALA A 95 12.51 -16.18 -14.87
N LEU A 96 12.84 -17.26 -15.59
CA LEU A 96 11.84 -18.20 -16.13
C LEU A 96 11.17 -19.02 -15.01
N ALA A 97 11.88 -19.30 -13.92
CA ALA A 97 11.33 -19.89 -12.71
C ALA A 97 10.31 -18.97 -12.02
N ARG A 98 10.64 -17.69 -11.81
CA ARG A 98 9.70 -16.69 -11.25
C ARG A 98 8.48 -16.46 -12.13
N ALA A 99 8.63 -16.55 -13.46
CA ALA A 99 7.52 -16.52 -14.40
C ALA A 99 6.60 -17.77 -14.31
N GLY A 100 7.06 -18.88 -13.72
CA GLY A 100 6.29 -20.12 -13.53
C GLY A 100 6.45 -21.18 -14.62
N ILE A 101 7.19 -20.89 -15.70
CA ILE A 101 7.36 -21.84 -16.82
C ILE A 101 8.39 -22.94 -16.53
N LEU A 102 9.31 -22.71 -15.59
CA LEU A 102 10.22 -23.75 -15.06
C LEU A 102 9.71 -24.32 -13.73
N ALA A 103 10.15 -25.54 -13.43
CA ALA A 103 9.91 -26.26 -12.18
C ALA A 103 11.25 -26.69 -11.56
N PRO A 104 11.33 -26.88 -10.23
CA PRO A 104 12.45 -27.58 -9.62
C PRO A 104 12.42 -29.07 -9.98
N ASP A 105 13.58 -29.73 -9.95
CA ASP A 105 13.65 -31.18 -9.96
C ASP A 105 13.27 -31.69 -8.55
N ILE A 106 12.07 -32.26 -8.42
CA ILE A 106 11.47 -32.63 -7.13
C ILE A 106 11.91 -34.05 -6.74
N PRO A 107 12.67 -34.27 -5.65
CA PRO A 107 12.94 -35.61 -5.13
C PRO A 107 11.69 -36.21 -4.48
N ASN A 108 11.65 -37.54 -4.35
CA ASN A 108 10.47 -38.26 -3.86
C ASN A 108 10.06 -37.84 -2.44
N GLU A 109 11.00 -37.54 -1.56
CA GLU A 109 10.71 -37.07 -0.20
C GLU A 109 9.98 -35.72 -0.22
N LEU A 110 10.47 -34.76 -1.02
CA LEU A 110 9.85 -33.45 -1.18
C LEU A 110 8.46 -33.55 -1.85
N PHE A 111 8.29 -34.47 -2.80
CA PHE A 111 6.99 -34.71 -3.43
C PHE A 111 5.95 -35.19 -2.40
N ILE A 112 6.32 -36.11 -1.51
CA ILE A 112 5.46 -36.61 -0.43
C ILE A 112 5.15 -35.49 0.57
N GLU A 113 6.14 -34.72 1.00
CA GLU A 113 5.91 -33.60 1.92
C GLU A 113 4.96 -32.55 1.31
N LEU A 114 5.12 -32.22 0.02
CA LEU A 114 4.26 -31.26 -0.68
C LEU A 114 2.82 -31.76 -0.86
N LEU A 115 2.61 -33.07 -1.01
CA LEU A 115 1.27 -33.66 -0.97
C LEU A 115 0.65 -33.48 0.43
N THR A 116 1.39 -33.80 1.50
CA THR A 116 0.91 -33.61 2.89
C THR A 116 0.58 -32.14 3.17
N LEU A 117 1.46 -31.21 2.80
CA LEU A 117 1.20 -29.77 2.91
C LEU A 117 0.01 -29.29 2.06
N GLY A 118 -0.33 -30.01 0.99
CA GLY A 118 -1.50 -29.73 0.15
C GLY A 118 -2.84 -30.15 0.75
N GLU A 119 -2.84 -30.96 1.81
CA GLU A 119 -4.03 -31.41 2.57
C GLU A 119 -4.32 -30.54 3.80
N GLU A 120 -3.39 -29.68 4.20
CA GLU A 120 -3.52 -28.76 5.35
C GLU A 120 -4.54 -27.63 5.11
N ASP A 121 -5.27 -27.22 6.15
CA ASP A 121 -6.17 -26.06 6.09
C ASP A 121 -5.43 -24.74 5.78
N GLY A 122 -4.16 -24.63 6.19
CA GLY A 122 -3.33 -23.46 5.94
C GLY A 122 -1.89 -23.65 6.37
N VAL A 123 -0.96 -23.05 5.63
CA VAL A 123 0.48 -23.21 5.82
C VAL A 123 1.12 -21.83 5.99
N ILE A 124 1.90 -21.65 7.05
CA ILE A 124 2.69 -20.45 7.29
C ILE A 124 4.12 -20.72 6.81
N VAL A 125 4.60 -19.89 5.88
CA VAL A 125 5.93 -20.01 5.29
C VAL A 125 6.81 -18.82 5.66
N VAL A 126 7.99 -19.10 6.20
CA VAL A 126 9.04 -18.10 6.48
C VAL A 126 10.12 -18.28 5.42
N PRO A 127 10.17 -17.47 4.34
CA PRO A 127 11.19 -17.61 3.32
C PRO A 127 12.50 -16.95 3.74
N ASP A 128 13.62 -17.61 3.46
CA ASP A 128 14.93 -16.97 3.49
C ASP A 128 15.14 -16.06 2.26
N THR A 129 16.29 -15.35 2.24
CA THR A 129 16.64 -14.44 1.14
C THR A 129 16.80 -15.18 -0.20
N ASN A 130 17.19 -16.47 -0.19
CA ASN A 130 17.36 -17.28 -1.40
C ASN A 130 16.02 -17.77 -1.99
N ALA A 131 15.06 -18.16 -1.16
CA ALA A 131 13.72 -18.58 -1.57
C ALA A 131 12.92 -17.43 -2.21
N LEU A 132 13.14 -16.19 -1.74
CA LEU A 132 12.64 -14.96 -2.36
C LEU A 132 13.29 -14.70 -3.73
N HIS A 133 14.60 -14.96 -3.87
CA HIS A 133 15.36 -14.71 -5.10
C HIS A 133 15.12 -15.74 -6.22
N ASN A 134 15.22 -17.03 -5.88
CA ASN A 134 15.42 -18.12 -6.83
C ASN A 134 14.14 -18.64 -7.48
N GLY A 135 12.99 -18.03 -7.19
CA GLY A 135 11.69 -18.48 -7.72
C GLY A 135 11.10 -19.70 -7.01
N ALA A 136 11.80 -20.32 -6.06
CA ALA A 136 11.29 -21.43 -5.26
C ALA A 136 9.95 -21.12 -4.58
N LEU A 137 9.84 -19.99 -3.88
CA LEU A 137 8.56 -19.56 -3.30
C LEU A 137 7.52 -19.18 -4.37
N HIS A 138 7.94 -18.67 -5.54
CA HIS A 138 7.01 -18.34 -6.63
C HIS A 138 6.33 -19.61 -7.16
N TRP A 139 7.14 -20.65 -7.42
CA TRP A 139 6.66 -21.97 -7.83
C TRP A 139 5.78 -22.62 -6.75
N LEU A 140 6.21 -22.60 -5.49
CA LEU A 140 5.45 -23.20 -4.38
C LEU A 140 4.04 -22.60 -4.26
N LEU A 141 3.91 -21.27 -4.38
CA LEU A 141 2.63 -20.56 -4.35
C LEU A 141 1.73 -20.82 -5.56
N GLN A 142 2.26 -21.37 -6.65
CA GLN A 142 1.48 -21.85 -7.80
C GLN A 142 1.02 -23.30 -7.61
N VAL A 143 1.80 -24.13 -6.92
CA VAL A 143 1.49 -25.53 -6.66
C VAL A 143 0.54 -25.70 -5.47
N LEU A 144 0.89 -25.15 -4.31
CA LEU A 144 0.07 -25.17 -3.10
C LEU A 144 -1.04 -24.11 -3.15
N LYS A 145 -2.05 -24.32 -4.03
CA LYS A 145 -3.19 -23.40 -4.21
C LYS A 145 -4.35 -23.65 -3.23
N ARG A 146 -4.46 -24.85 -2.66
CA ARG A 146 -5.56 -25.24 -1.75
C ARG A 146 -5.35 -24.79 -0.30
N PRO A 147 -4.23 -25.10 0.39
CA PRO A 147 -3.93 -24.49 1.67
C PRO A 147 -3.81 -22.98 1.51
N ALA A 148 -4.33 -22.21 2.48
CA ALA A 148 -4.04 -20.79 2.56
C ALA A 148 -2.56 -20.58 2.95
N VAL A 149 -1.71 -20.21 1.98
CA VAL A 149 -0.27 -19.98 2.23
C VAL A 149 -0.01 -18.55 2.68
N TRP A 150 0.43 -18.38 3.93
CA TRP A 150 0.81 -17.11 4.55
C TRP A 150 2.32 -16.90 4.51
N ILE A 151 2.76 -15.76 3.96
CA ILE A 151 4.19 -15.47 3.73
C ILE A 151 4.70 -14.50 4.80
N LEU A 152 5.71 -14.92 5.56
CA LEU A 152 6.30 -14.16 6.66
C LEU A 152 7.76 -13.78 6.38
N PRO A 153 8.05 -12.84 5.47
CA PRO A 153 9.42 -12.38 5.26
C PRO A 153 9.95 -11.66 6.50
N LEU A 154 11.20 -11.93 6.87
CA LEU A 154 11.88 -11.21 7.94
C LEU A 154 12.27 -9.79 7.49
N ALA A 155 12.20 -8.82 8.41
CA ALA A 155 12.63 -7.45 8.16
C ALA A 155 14.13 -7.35 7.80
N ALA A 156 14.97 -8.27 8.28
CA ALA A 156 16.38 -8.38 7.86
C ALA A 156 16.50 -8.61 6.35
N SER A 157 15.83 -9.65 5.81
CA SER A 157 15.83 -9.95 4.37
C SER A 157 15.32 -8.77 3.53
N LEU A 158 14.32 -8.02 4.02
CA LEU A 158 13.87 -6.79 3.36
C LEU A 158 14.90 -5.65 3.40
N THR A 159 15.67 -5.55 4.47
CA THR A 159 16.78 -4.58 4.57
C THR A 159 17.88 -4.95 3.58
N THR A 160 18.22 -6.23 3.44
CA THR A 160 19.16 -6.72 2.43
C THR A 160 18.66 -6.38 1.02
N VAL A 161 17.38 -6.59 0.72
CA VAL A 161 16.74 -6.16 -0.53
C VAL A 161 16.89 -4.65 -0.77
N GLN A 162 16.66 -3.81 0.25
CA GLN A 162 16.85 -2.35 0.14
C GLN A 162 18.31 -1.96 -0.10
N GLN A 163 19.26 -2.61 0.58
CA GLN A 163 20.69 -2.39 0.36
C GLN A 163 21.10 -2.79 -1.07
N ARG A 164 20.56 -3.89 -1.61
CA ARG A 164 20.81 -4.30 -3.00
C ARG A 164 20.17 -3.34 -4.01
N ASP A 165 18.98 -2.78 -3.77
CA ASP A 165 18.39 -1.71 -4.61
C ASP A 165 19.27 -0.45 -4.65
N ALA A 166 19.72 0.03 -3.48
CA ALA A 166 20.65 1.15 -3.39
C ALA A 166 21.98 0.86 -4.11
N MET A 167 22.51 -0.37 -3.99
CA MET A 167 23.69 -0.80 -4.71
C MET A 167 23.47 -0.79 -6.24
N VAL A 168 22.37 -1.36 -6.76
CA VAL A 168 22.07 -1.32 -8.21
C VAL A 168 21.99 0.12 -8.71
N LYS A 169 21.25 0.99 -8.00
CA LYS A 169 21.16 2.42 -8.33
C LYS A 169 22.53 3.10 -8.36
N SER A 170 23.46 2.73 -7.47
CA SER A 170 24.82 3.25 -7.46
C SER A 170 25.71 2.75 -8.62
N LEU A 171 25.34 1.65 -9.30
CA LEU A 171 26.07 1.06 -10.42
C LEU A 171 25.57 1.50 -11.79
N VAL A 172 24.35 2.03 -11.90
CA VAL A 172 23.76 2.48 -13.18
C VAL A 172 24.64 3.56 -13.82
N GLY A 173 24.92 3.41 -15.11
CA GLY A 173 25.80 4.29 -15.89
C GLY A 173 27.30 4.04 -15.71
N LYS A 174 27.71 3.17 -14.78
CA LYS A 174 29.12 2.80 -14.55
C LYS A 174 29.51 1.55 -15.35
N ALA A 175 29.35 1.58 -16.67
CA ALA A 175 29.55 0.45 -17.57
C ALA A 175 30.93 -0.22 -17.39
N ASN A 176 30.97 -1.30 -16.61
CA ASN A 176 32.16 -2.11 -16.33
C ASN A 176 31.74 -3.57 -16.17
N LEU A 177 32.36 -4.48 -16.92
CA LEU A 177 32.03 -5.92 -16.90
C LEU A 177 32.16 -6.55 -15.51
N GLY A 178 33.05 -6.03 -14.65
CA GLY A 178 33.18 -6.46 -13.25
C GLY A 178 31.91 -6.25 -12.40
N ASN A 179 30.97 -5.41 -12.85
CA ASN A 179 29.69 -5.20 -12.19
C ASN A 179 28.64 -6.28 -12.53
N LEU A 180 28.79 -7.04 -13.63
CA LEU A 180 27.82 -8.03 -14.15
C LEU A 180 27.20 -8.88 -13.02
N THR A 181 28.05 -9.63 -12.30
CA THR A 181 27.62 -10.54 -11.22
C THR A 181 26.82 -9.81 -10.14
N LYS A 182 27.31 -8.64 -9.72
CA LYS A 182 26.72 -7.86 -8.61
C LYS A 182 25.39 -7.25 -9.04
N ALA A 183 25.31 -6.72 -10.26
CA ALA A 183 24.13 -6.08 -10.80
C ALA A 183 23.00 -7.08 -11.06
N LEU A 184 23.26 -8.17 -11.78
CA LEU A 184 22.22 -9.15 -12.16
C LEU A 184 21.64 -9.90 -10.95
N ARG A 185 22.49 -10.40 -10.03
CA ARG A 185 22.01 -11.03 -8.79
C ARG A 185 21.16 -10.08 -7.95
N SER A 186 21.61 -8.83 -7.80
CA SER A 186 20.90 -7.84 -6.99
C SER A 186 19.56 -7.44 -7.60
N ARG A 187 19.48 -7.26 -8.93
CA ARG A 187 18.21 -7.03 -9.62
C ARG A 187 17.26 -8.22 -9.49
N GLY A 188 17.77 -9.44 -9.67
CA GLY A 188 17.00 -10.66 -9.50
C GLY A 188 16.46 -10.83 -8.08
N LEU A 189 17.21 -10.43 -7.04
CA LEU A 189 16.73 -10.42 -5.65
C LEU A 189 15.70 -9.31 -5.44
N VAL A 190 15.98 -8.07 -5.85
CA VAL A 190 15.07 -6.93 -5.65
C VAL A 190 13.73 -7.17 -6.34
N ASN A 191 13.74 -7.62 -7.60
CA ASN A 191 12.52 -7.94 -8.31
C ASN A 191 11.82 -9.18 -7.74
N GLY A 192 12.57 -10.27 -7.51
CA GLY A 192 12.01 -11.51 -6.97
C GLY A 192 11.36 -11.32 -5.61
N ALA A 193 12.01 -10.59 -4.69
CA ALA A 193 11.44 -10.31 -3.38
C ALA A 193 10.31 -9.28 -3.43
N LEU A 194 10.54 -8.07 -3.98
CA LEU A 194 9.53 -7.00 -3.93
C LEU A 194 8.33 -7.31 -4.81
N GLY A 195 8.54 -7.76 -6.04
CA GLY A 195 7.45 -8.12 -6.96
C GLY A 195 6.58 -9.24 -6.40
N LEU A 196 7.19 -10.26 -5.79
CA LEU A 196 6.44 -11.32 -5.11
C LEU A 196 5.64 -10.79 -3.92
N LEU A 197 6.27 -10.07 -2.99
CA LEU A 197 5.61 -9.63 -1.76
C LEU A 197 4.52 -8.58 -2.02
N LEU A 198 4.69 -7.74 -3.04
CA LEU A 198 3.65 -6.79 -3.48
C LEU A 198 2.48 -7.52 -4.15
N ARG A 199 2.74 -8.45 -5.08
CA ARG A 199 1.70 -9.31 -5.69
C ARG A 199 0.94 -10.17 -4.66
N ASN A 200 1.52 -10.42 -3.49
CA ASN A 200 0.95 -11.24 -2.41
C ASN A 200 0.62 -10.44 -1.13
N ARG A 201 0.47 -9.11 -1.20
CA ARG A 201 0.23 -8.22 -0.05
C ARG A 201 -1.04 -8.51 0.78
N SER A 202 -1.99 -9.28 0.24
CA SER A 202 -3.14 -9.79 0.99
C SER A 202 -2.73 -10.88 2.00
N ARG A 203 -1.76 -11.72 1.65
CA ARG A 203 -1.31 -12.93 2.38
C ARG A 203 0.16 -12.88 2.83
N SER A 204 0.77 -11.70 2.84
CA SER A 204 2.14 -11.49 3.31
C SER A 204 2.21 -10.51 4.47
N GLN A 205 2.92 -10.87 5.52
CA GLN A 205 3.15 -10.02 6.70
C GLN A 205 4.63 -9.98 7.05
N VAL A 206 5.22 -8.78 7.02
CA VAL A 206 6.61 -8.59 7.44
C VAL A 206 6.74 -8.84 8.94
N VAL A 207 7.71 -9.66 9.33
CA VAL A 207 8.06 -9.87 10.73
C VAL A 207 9.25 -8.99 11.09
N GLU A 208 9.05 -8.08 12.06
CA GLU A 208 10.12 -7.33 12.68
C GLU A 208 10.93 -8.23 13.64
N LEU A 209 12.25 -8.08 13.62
CA LEU A 209 13.14 -8.78 14.54
C LEU A 209 13.22 -8.05 15.88
N ASP A 210 13.51 -8.78 16.95
CA ASP A 210 13.78 -8.19 18.26
C ASP A 210 14.91 -7.14 18.16
N HIS A 211 14.71 -5.96 18.77
CA HIS A 211 15.69 -4.87 18.77
C HIS A 211 17.07 -5.25 19.31
N SER A 212 17.17 -6.29 20.14
CA SER A 212 18.44 -6.86 20.59
C SER A 212 19.23 -7.52 19.46
N LEU A 213 18.54 -8.18 18.51
CA LEU A 213 19.13 -8.87 17.36
C LEU A 213 19.58 -7.89 16.26
N LEU A 214 18.91 -6.72 16.14
CA LEU A 214 19.31 -5.67 15.19
C LEU A 214 20.73 -5.14 15.42
N ARG A 215 21.35 -5.39 16.58
CA ARG A 215 22.76 -5.06 16.86
C ARG A 215 23.75 -5.81 15.95
N TYR A 216 23.36 -6.96 15.43
CA TYR A 216 24.18 -7.75 14.49
C TYR A 216 24.00 -7.29 13.03
N GLN A 217 22.97 -6.50 12.76
CA GLN A 217 22.72 -5.93 11.44
C GLN A 217 23.66 -4.75 11.18
N LYS A 218 24.78 -4.99 10.51
CA LYS A 218 25.71 -3.92 10.12
C LYS A 218 25.05 -2.95 9.14
N THR A 219 24.92 -1.69 9.54
CA THR A 219 24.76 -0.57 8.60
C THR A 219 26.01 -0.49 7.74
N GLY A 220 25.87 -0.51 6.41
CA GLY A 220 26.98 -0.66 5.47
C GLY A 220 28.11 0.36 5.67
N SER A 221 29.21 -0.07 6.28
CA SER A 221 30.46 0.69 6.38
C SER A 221 31.42 0.27 5.28
N ASN A 222 32.14 1.24 4.70
CA ASN A 222 33.18 1.01 3.67
C ASN A 222 34.45 0.30 4.21
N SER A 223 34.37 -0.38 5.35
CA SER A 223 35.44 -1.23 5.88
C SER A 223 35.45 -2.55 5.12
N GLY A 224 36.56 -2.89 4.49
CA GLY A 224 36.73 -4.12 3.69
C GLY A 224 36.80 -5.40 4.52
N SER A 225 35.77 -5.71 5.30
CA SER A 225 35.57 -7.05 5.86
C SER A 225 35.10 -8.01 4.79
N ASP A 226 35.65 -9.22 4.81
CA ASP A 226 35.31 -10.32 3.90
C ASP A 226 33.79 -10.53 3.79
N PRO A 227 33.19 -10.57 2.57
CA PRO A 227 31.74 -10.78 2.42
C PRO A 227 31.26 -12.09 3.04
N ASP A 228 32.09 -13.14 3.00
CA ASP A 228 31.76 -14.44 3.58
C ASP A 228 31.57 -14.38 5.11
N ASN A 229 32.17 -13.39 5.80
CA ASN A 229 31.96 -13.14 7.24
C ASN A 229 30.74 -12.25 7.55
N SER A 230 30.18 -11.51 6.57
CA SER A 230 28.88 -10.85 6.76
C SER A 230 27.73 -11.85 6.61
N ASP A 231 27.85 -12.77 5.66
CA ASP A 231 26.77 -13.69 5.31
C ASP A 231 26.44 -14.63 6.50
N VAL A 232 27.44 -15.15 7.23
CA VAL A 232 27.23 -15.98 8.44
C VAL A 232 26.48 -15.24 9.56
N LEU A 233 26.68 -13.92 9.70
CA LEU A 233 25.98 -13.11 10.70
C LEU A 233 24.56 -12.75 10.25
N GLU A 234 24.34 -12.55 8.95
CA GLU A 234 23.00 -12.39 8.37
C GLU A 234 22.18 -13.68 8.48
N ASP A 235 22.79 -14.83 8.19
CA ASP A 235 22.18 -16.15 8.35
C ASP A 235 21.81 -16.44 9.80
N ARG A 236 22.69 -16.15 10.78
CA ARG A 236 22.32 -16.31 12.20
C ARG A 236 21.21 -15.36 12.60
N LEU A 237 21.18 -14.13 12.08
CA LEU A 237 20.10 -13.17 12.32
C LEU A 237 18.77 -13.67 11.74
N ILE A 238 18.80 -14.32 10.57
CA ILE A 238 17.64 -14.97 9.95
C ILE A 238 17.14 -16.16 10.80
N ILE A 239 18.04 -17.04 11.26
CA ILE A 239 17.71 -18.21 12.10
C ILE A 239 17.12 -17.79 13.46
N GLU A 240 17.73 -16.82 14.15
CA GLU A 240 17.17 -16.29 15.41
C GLU A 240 15.81 -15.59 15.18
N GLY A 241 15.65 -14.91 14.04
CA GLY A 241 14.38 -14.35 13.60
C GLY A 241 13.30 -15.40 13.39
N ILE A 242 13.63 -16.48 12.68
CA ILE A 242 12.78 -17.67 12.50
C ILE A 242 12.38 -18.26 13.85
N HIS A 243 13.33 -18.49 14.78
CA HIS A 243 13.00 -18.96 16.12
C HIS A 243 12.08 -17.98 16.87
N GLY A 244 12.29 -16.67 16.74
CA GLY A 244 11.41 -15.65 17.28
C GLY A 244 9.97 -15.79 16.76
N VAL A 245 9.78 -15.92 15.44
CA VAL A 245 8.48 -16.18 14.80
C VAL A 245 7.86 -17.47 15.32
N LEU A 246 8.59 -18.59 15.27
CA LEU A 246 8.05 -19.91 15.60
C LEU A 246 7.72 -20.06 17.10
N ARG A 247 8.42 -19.35 18.00
CA ARG A 247 8.11 -19.30 19.44
C ARG A 247 6.94 -18.38 19.76
N THR A 248 6.79 -17.25 19.06
CA THR A 248 5.74 -16.26 19.33
C THR A 248 4.40 -16.60 18.67
N MET A 249 4.42 -17.20 17.47
CA MET A 249 3.23 -17.61 16.74
C MET A 249 2.60 -18.89 17.31
N ARG A 250 1.61 -18.70 18.18
CA ARG A 250 0.68 -19.75 18.62
C ARG A 250 -0.44 -19.97 17.60
N THR A 251 -0.07 -20.53 16.44
CA THR A 251 -1.04 -21.00 15.44
C THR A 251 -1.21 -22.53 15.51
N ARG A 252 -2.30 -23.04 14.93
CA ARG A 252 -2.49 -24.47 14.61
C ARG A 252 -2.04 -24.82 13.19
N SER A 253 -1.87 -23.82 12.31
CA SER A 253 -1.40 -24.01 10.94
C SER A 253 0.01 -24.60 10.91
N THR A 254 0.27 -25.48 9.96
CA THR A 254 1.62 -26.02 9.74
C THR A 254 2.59 -24.90 9.35
N ARG A 255 3.78 -24.92 9.95
CA ARG A 255 4.82 -23.89 9.80
C ARG A 255 6.02 -24.50 9.09
N ARG A 256 6.55 -23.80 8.09
CA ARG A 256 7.74 -24.23 7.34
C ARG A 256 8.66 -23.03 7.08
N VAL A 257 9.96 -23.21 7.28
CA VAL A 257 10.94 -22.33 6.63
C VAL A 257 11.12 -22.80 5.19
N ILE A 258 11.24 -21.88 4.24
CA ILE A 258 11.58 -22.22 2.86
C ILE A 258 12.97 -21.70 2.57
N THR A 259 13.83 -22.58 2.05
CA THR A 259 15.14 -22.24 1.54
C THR A 259 15.45 -23.02 0.26
N SER A 260 16.35 -22.49 -0.56
CA SER A 260 16.98 -23.19 -1.68
C SER A 260 18.48 -23.41 -1.47
N ASP A 261 18.99 -23.15 -0.26
CA ASP A 261 20.37 -23.40 0.13
C ASP A 261 20.45 -24.66 1.01
N VAL A 262 21.31 -25.60 0.59
CA VAL A 262 21.52 -26.89 1.27
C VAL A 262 22.16 -26.71 2.63
N ASN A 263 23.02 -25.70 2.81
CA ASN A 263 23.68 -25.43 4.08
C ASN A 263 22.68 -24.80 5.06
N MET A 264 21.88 -23.84 4.60
CA MET A 264 20.81 -23.23 5.40
C MET A 264 19.81 -24.31 5.85
N ALA A 265 19.34 -25.18 4.94
CA ALA A 265 18.43 -26.27 5.27
C ALA A 265 18.97 -27.16 6.39
N ARG A 266 20.22 -27.63 6.27
CA ARG A 266 20.87 -28.48 7.27
C ARG A 266 21.03 -27.78 8.64
N VAL A 267 21.31 -26.48 8.66
CA VAL A 267 21.44 -25.72 9.91
C VAL A 267 20.08 -25.56 10.58
N LEU A 268 19.03 -25.24 9.80
CA LEU A 268 17.67 -25.14 10.32
C LEU A 268 17.15 -26.47 10.88
N GLU A 269 17.36 -27.57 10.15
CA GLU A 269 17.04 -28.94 10.60
C GLU A 269 17.79 -29.30 11.89
N ALA A 270 19.08 -28.95 12.00
CA ALA A 270 19.89 -29.20 13.20
C ALA A 270 19.44 -28.37 14.41
N GLU A 271 18.90 -27.16 14.20
CA GLU A 271 18.27 -26.32 15.23
C GLU A 271 16.80 -26.73 15.52
N GLY A 272 16.33 -27.83 14.93
CA GLY A 272 14.98 -28.38 15.15
C GLY A 272 13.86 -27.58 14.48
N ILE A 273 14.15 -26.92 13.36
CA ILE A 273 13.18 -26.12 12.60
C ILE A 273 12.71 -26.89 11.36
N ASP A 274 11.40 -27.17 11.30
CA ASP A 274 10.74 -27.74 10.12
C ASP A 274 11.01 -26.89 8.86
N THR A 275 11.73 -27.48 7.90
CA THR A 275 12.26 -26.77 6.73
C THR A 275 11.89 -27.49 5.43
N LEU A 276 11.30 -26.74 4.51
CA LEU A 276 10.98 -27.17 3.15
C LEU A 276 12.11 -26.74 2.22
N PHE A 277 13.08 -27.62 1.98
CA PHE A 277 14.15 -27.38 1.02
C PHE A 277 13.64 -27.55 -0.43
N VAL A 278 13.62 -26.47 -1.20
CA VAL A 278 13.23 -26.49 -2.62
C VAL A 278 14.48 -26.33 -3.48
N PRO A 279 14.88 -27.35 -4.28
CA PRO A 279 16.05 -27.28 -5.14
C PRO A 279 16.08 -26.08 -6.07
N SER A 280 17.27 -25.53 -6.31
CA SER A 280 17.45 -24.37 -7.18
C SER A 280 17.07 -24.70 -8.64
N ILE A 281 16.14 -23.91 -9.19
CA ILE A 281 15.53 -24.15 -10.51
C ILE A 281 16.51 -23.76 -11.62
N SER A 282 16.77 -24.66 -12.57
CA SER A 282 17.74 -24.45 -13.66
C SER A 282 17.17 -24.75 -15.05
N MET A 283 17.65 -24.03 -16.07
CA MET A 283 17.24 -24.25 -17.46
C MET A 283 18.14 -25.29 -18.16
N GLY A 284 17.53 -26.40 -18.59
CA GLY A 284 18.17 -27.45 -19.39
C GLY A 284 18.65 -26.98 -20.77
N SER A 285 19.04 -27.93 -21.64
CA SER A 285 19.40 -27.68 -23.04
C SER A 285 18.20 -27.72 -23.99
N ALA A 286 17.12 -28.39 -23.62
CA ALA A 286 15.89 -28.48 -24.40
C ALA A 286 15.14 -27.12 -24.44
N PRO A 287 14.39 -26.84 -25.52
CA PRO A 287 13.39 -25.77 -25.51
C PRO A 287 12.32 -26.02 -24.44
N ILE A 288 11.85 -24.95 -23.79
CA ILE A 288 10.76 -24.98 -22.81
C ILE A 288 9.48 -24.51 -23.51
N ASP A 289 8.41 -25.28 -23.46
CA ASP A 289 7.07 -24.83 -23.88
C ASP A 289 6.47 -23.85 -22.84
N CYS A 290 5.71 -22.86 -23.30
CA CYS A 290 5.09 -21.84 -22.45
C CYS A 290 4.03 -22.37 -21.45
N ILE A 291 3.61 -23.63 -21.60
CA ILE A 291 2.67 -24.35 -20.74
C ILE A 291 3.24 -25.73 -20.45
N ARG A 292 3.19 -26.14 -19.18
CA ARG A 292 3.53 -27.48 -18.68
C ARG A 292 2.38 -28.03 -17.85
N TYR A 293 2.21 -29.35 -17.82
CA TYR A 293 1.36 -29.99 -16.81
C TYR A 293 2.16 -30.12 -15.51
N ASP A 294 1.60 -29.68 -14.39
CA ASP A 294 2.20 -29.85 -13.07
C ASP A 294 1.39 -30.88 -12.28
N ALA A 295 2.04 -31.99 -11.91
CA ALA A 295 1.40 -33.14 -11.30
C ALA A 295 0.96 -32.90 -9.85
N LEU A 296 1.68 -32.07 -9.09
CA LEU A 296 1.29 -31.70 -7.73
C LEU A 296 0.11 -30.73 -7.75
N ALA A 297 0.10 -29.80 -8.71
CA ALA A 297 -1.01 -28.85 -8.88
C ALA A 297 -2.23 -29.46 -9.61
N CYS A 298 -2.12 -30.70 -10.11
CA CYS A 298 -3.10 -31.40 -10.96
C CYS A 298 -3.65 -30.55 -12.13
N ARG A 299 -2.83 -29.68 -12.72
CA ARG A 299 -3.29 -28.70 -13.72
C ARG A 299 -2.17 -28.24 -14.65
N PHE A 300 -2.57 -27.64 -15.76
CA PHE A 300 -1.64 -26.88 -16.60
C PHE A 300 -1.22 -25.57 -15.92
N LEU A 301 0.08 -25.34 -15.84
CA LEU A 301 0.72 -24.10 -15.42
C LEU A 301 1.48 -23.52 -16.62
N GLY A 302 1.51 -22.19 -16.74
CA GLY A 302 2.18 -21.51 -17.83
C GLY A 302 2.14 -20.00 -17.64
N ALA A 303 2.78 -19.27 -18.54
CA ALA A 303 2.79 -17.82 -18.52
C ALA A 303 2.76 -17.23 -19.93
N PRO A 304 2.06 -16.10 -20.16
CA PRO A 304 2.17 -15.37 -21.41
C PRO A 304 3.59 -14.87 -21.65
N LEU A 305 3.93 -14.72 -22.92
CA LEU A 305 5.20 -14.14 -23.33
C LEU A 305 5.41 -12.73 -22.73
N CYS A 306 4.34 -11.94 -22.57
CA CYS A 306 4.45 -10.61 -21.95
C CYS A 306 4.94 -10.68 -20.49
N SER A 307 4.53 -11.69 -19.71
CA SER A 307 5.01 -11.90 -18.34
C SER A 307 6.46 -12.38 -18.30
N VAL A 308 6.86 -13.27 -19.21
CA VAL A 308 8.26 -13.69 -19.33
C VAL A 308 9.17 -12.51 -19.70
N ILE A 309 8.78 -11.68 -20.68
CA ILE A 309 9.51 -10.45 -21.01
C ILE A 309 9.55 -9.51 -19.80
N TRP A 310 8.46 -9.36 -19.04
CA TRP A 310 8.43 -8.51 -17.83
C TRP A 310 9.46 -8.94 -16.78
N GLU A 311 9.51 -10.23 -16.43
CA GLU A 311 10.49 -10.76 -15.48
C GLU A 311 11.94 -10.64 -16.00
N LEU A 312 12.15 -10.81 -17.31
CA LEU A 312 13.47 -10.62 -17.93
C LEU A 312 13.94 -9.16 -17.89
N VAL A 313 13.07 -8.19 -18.19
CA VAL A 313 13.43 -6.75 -18.12
C VAL A 313 13.84 -6.36 -16.72
N HIS A 314 13.12 -6.84 -15.71
CA HIS A 314 13.47 -6.56 -14.33
C HIS A 314 14.79 -7.23 -13.90
N ALA A 315 15.10 -8.44 -14.39
CA ALA A 315 16.37 -9.11 -14.09
C ALA A 315 17.58 -8.47 -14.82
N PHE A 316 17.43 -8.16 -16.11
CA PHE A 316 18.52 -7.75 -17.00
C PHE A 316 18.62 -6.23 -17.25
N GLY A 317 17.68 -5.42 -16.72
CA GLY A 317 17.69 -3.97 -16.88
C GLY A 317 16.90 -3.50 -18.10
N SER A 318 17.32 -3.89 -19.31
CA SER A 318 16.63 -3.59 -20.56
C SER A 318 16.58 -4.81 -21.48
N ILE A 319 15.45 -5.02 -22.17
CA ILE A 319 15.25 -6.10 -23.14
C ILE A 319 14.69 -5.52 -24.43
N ARG A 320 15.16 -6.02 -25.57
CA ARG A 320 14.49 -5.85 -26.87
C ARG A 320 14.13 -7.18 -27.49
N LEU A 321 12.97 -7.21 -28.14
CA LEU A 321 12.47 -8.35 -28.91
C LEU A 321 12.71 -8.09 -30.40
N MET A 322 13.54 -8.91 -31.02
CA MET A 322 13.98 -8.78 -32.39
C MET A 322 13.29 -9.79 -33.30
N LYS A 323 12.88 -9.37 -34.51
CA LYS A 323 12.57 -10.26 -35.64
C LYS A 323 13.28 -9.72 -36.88
N GLU A 324 14.31 -10.44 -37.31
CA GLU A 324 15.04 -10.33 -38.59
C GLU A 324 15.00 -8.96 -39.31
N PRO A 325 16.07 -8.15 -39.27
CA PRO A 325 16.86 -7.77 -38.10
C PRO A 325 16.16 -6.63 -37.31
N THR A 326 14.82 -6.52 -37.39
CA THR A 326 14.07 -5.36 -36.88
C THR A 326 13.73 -5.50 -35.39
N PRO A 327 13.94 -4.45 -34.56
CA PRO A 327 13.39 -4.40 -33.21
C PRO A 327 11.87 -4.20 -33.29
N ILE A 328 11.10 -5.08 -32.64
CA ILE A 328 9.64 -4.99 -32.58
C ILE A 328 9.17 -4.32 -31.30
N ALA A 329 9.88 -4.53 -30.20
CA ALA A 329 9.61 -3.86 -28.94
C ALA A 329 10.89 -3.75 -28.11
N THR A 330 11.04 -2.64 -27.40
CA THR A 330 12.10 -2.42 -26.41
C THR A 330 11.46 -2.01 -25.09
N PHE A 331 11.96 -2.60 -24.01
CA PHE A 331 11.44 -2.50 -22.66
C PHE A 331 12.59 -2.17 -21.71
N ASP A 332 12.47 -1.06 -20.98
CA ASP A 332 13.51 -0.53 -20.10
C ASP A 332 13.00 -0.42 -18.66
N CYS A 333 13.72 -1.02 -17.71
CA CYS A 333 13.54 -0.77 -16.29
C CYS A 333 14.35 0.46 -15.88
N PHE A 334 13.66 1.57 -15.61
CA PHE A 334 14.23 2.89 -15.32
C PHE A 334 14.76 3.00 -13.88
N TRP A 335 15.69 2.10 -13.50
CA TRP A 335 16.20 1.88 -12.14
C TRP A 335 16.49 3.14 -11.29
N PRO A 336 17.16 4.20 -11.78
CA PRO A 336 17.42 5.40 -10.97
C PRO A 336 16.16 6.20 -10.60
N GLY A 337 15.13 6.16 -11.44
CA GLY A 337 13.87 6.89 -11.25
C GLY A 337 12.75 6.06 -10.62
N LYS A 338 12.95 4.75 -10.43
CA LYS A 338 11.88 3.83 -10.03
C LYS A 338 11.52 4.00 -8.54
N SER A 339 10.30 4.48 -8.30
CA SER A 339 9.71 4.69 -6.97
C SER A 339 9.05 3.41 -6.43
N PRO A 340 8.68 3.36 -5.13
CA PRO A 340 7.88 2.26 -4.59
C PRO A 340 6.53 2.08 -5.30
N ALA A 341 5.93 3.14 -5.84
CA ALA A 341 4.70 3.06 -6.61
C ALA A 341 4.91 2.30 -7.93
N ASP A 342 6.01 2.58 -8.63
CA ASP A 342 6.38 1.90 -9.88
C ASP A 342 6.71 0.41 -9.67
N TRP A 343 7.16 0.04 -8.47
CA TRP A 343 7.28 -1.37 -8.06
C TRP A 343 5.91 -2.01 -7.81
N SER A 344 4.98 -1.31 -7.16
CA SER A 344 3.62 -1.83 -6.91
C SER A 344 2.78 -1.99 -8.16
N SER A 345 3.06 -1.23 -9.22
CA SER A 345 2.37 -1.31 -10.52
C SER A 345 3.16 -2.09 -11.58
N GLU A 346 4.33 -2.64 -11.23
CA GLU A 346 5.29 -3.27 -12.15
C GLU A 346 5.55 -2.43 -13.43
N SER A 347 5.70 -1.12 -13.29
CA SER A 347 5.79 -0.20 -14.44
C SER A 347 7.13 -0.32 -15.18
N LEU A 348 7.07 -0.41 -16.51
CA LEU A 348 8.22 -0.39 -17.43
C LEU A 348 8.10 0.75 -18.46
N SER A 349 9.24 1.24 -18.95
CA SER A 349 9.28 2.14 -20.11
C SER A 349 9.28 1.28 -21.37
N CYS A 350 8.24 1.41 -22.20
CA CYS A 350 8.04 0.58 -23.38
C CYS A 350 8.04 1.40 -24.66
N THR A 351 8.61 0.83 -25.71
CA THR A 351 8.46 1.28 -27.10
C THR A 351 8.10 0.08 -27.97
N PHE A 352 7.17 0.26 -28.90
CA PHE A 352 6.73 -0.75 -29.84
C PHE A 352 6.91 -0.21 -31.26
N SER A 353 7.34 -1.06 -32.20
CA SER A 353 7.38 -0.69 -33.60
C SER A 353 5.96 -0.62 -34.15
N ASP A 354 5.54 0.54 -34.66
CA ASP A 354 4.30 0.66 -35.43
C ASP A 354 4.46 -0.06 -36.77
N ARG A 355 4.12 -1.35 -36.82
CA ARG A 355 3.78 -2.01 -38.09
C ARG A 355 2.30 -1.78 -38.38
N PRO A 356 1.92 -1.39 -39.61
CA PRO A 356 0.52 -1.21 -39.96
C PRO A 356 -0.23 -2.54 -39.75
N LYS A 357 -1.45 -2.46 -39.21
CA LYS A 357 -2.34 -3.62 -39.14
C LYS A 357 -2.41 -4.27 -40.52
N PRO A 358 -2.25 -5.60 -40.66
CA PRO A 358 -2.52 -6.25 -41.94
C PRO A 358 -3.96 -5.92 -42.34
N PRO A 359 -4.24 -5.65 -43.63
CA PRO A 359 -5.59 -5.35 -44.06
C PRO A 359 -6.50 -6.51 -43.65
N SER A 360 -7.58 -6.20 -42.95
CA SER A 360 -8.60 -7.20 -42.65
C SER A 360 -9.04 -7.83 -43.97
N LEU A 361 -8.95 -9.16 -44.03
CA LEU A 361 -9.43 -9.94 -45.16
C LEU A 361 -10.92 -9.62 -45.35
N ARG A 362 -11.21 -8.75 -46.32
CA ARG A 362 -12.57 -8.54 -46.80
C ARG A 362 -13.06 -9.89 -47.32
N ARG A 363 -13.97 -10.52 -46.57
CA ARG A 363 -14.83 -11.58 -47.10
C ARG A 363 -15.61 -10.99 -48.27
N GLY A 364 -15.17 -11.29 -49.49
CA GLY A 364 -15.99 -11.15 -50.67
C GLY A 364 -16.72 -12.47 -50.94
N GLY A 365 -18.00 -12.39 -51.34
CA GLY A 365 -18.72 -13.54 -51.88
C GLY A 365 -20.19 -13.60 -51.49
N ASN A 366 -21.03 -13.05 -52.38
CA ASN A 366 -22.45 -13.41 -52.64
C ASN A 366 -23.51 -12.94 -51.61
N GLN A 367 -24.70 -12.46 -52.01
CA GLN A 367 -25.27 -12.23 -53.37
C GLN A 367 -26.42 -11.20 -53.29
N ASP A 368 -26.78 -10.60 -54.45
CA ASP A 368 -28.09 -10.10 -54.95
C ASP A 368 -29.12 -9.52 -53.93
N GLU A 369 -29.81 -8.38 -54.11
CA GLU A 369 -30.23 -7.54 -55.26
C GLU A 369 -30.44 -6.07 -54.72
N SER A 370 -30.86 -4.99 -55.41
CA SER A 370 -31.26 -4.67 -56.80
C SER A 370 -31.13 -3.14 -57.06
N GLU A 371 -31.00 -2.71 -58.32
CA GLU A 371 -31.32 -1.35 -58.83
C GLU A 371 -32.67 -1.41 -59.62
N PRO A 372 -33.37 -0.31 -60.02
CA PRO A 372 -32.90 1.04 -60.42
C PRO A 372 -33.66 2.18 -59.66
N ASP A 373 -33.64 3.49 -59.98
CA ASP A 373 -33.48 4.21 -61.26
C ASP A 373 -33.22 5.74 -61.05
N GLY A 374 -32.84 6.47 -62.10
CA GLY A 374 -33.06 7.93 -62.20
C GLY A 374 -31.91 8.92 -61.91
N LYS A 375 -31.42 9.58 -62.97
CA LYS A 375 -30.67 10.86 -63.03
C LYS A 375 -31.44 11.81 -63.98
N PRO A 376 -31.05 13.10 -64.19
CA PRO A 376 -30.23 14.05 -63.41
C PRO A 376 -30.94 15.41 -63.20
N GLU A 377 -30.31 16.42 -62.58
CA GLU A 377 -29.99 17.70 -63.24
C GLU A 377 -29.20 18.69 -62.37
N THR A 378 -28.28 19.34 -63.09
CA THR A 378 -27.43 20.51 -62.84
C THR A 378 -28.09 21.77 -62.25
N GLU A 379 -27.34 22.55 -61.45
CA GLU A 379 -26.78 23.84 -61.92
C GLU A 379 -25.63 24.43 -61.06
N ARG A 380 -24.59 24.88 -61.77
CA ARG A 380 -23.67 26.05 -61.57
C ARG A 380 -23.24 26.45 -60.14
N ARG A 381 -21.95 26.31 -59.78
CA ARG A 381 -20.75 27.12 -60.15
C ARG A 381 -20.61 28.49 -59.45
N GLU A 382 -19.52 28.56 -58.67
CA GLU A 382 -18.54 29.67 -58.59
C GLU A 382 -18.98 30.94 -57.80
N ASP A 383 -18.11 31.67 -57.09
CA ASP A 383 -16.64 31.66 -57.11
C ASP A 383 -16.01 32.12 -55.75
N ARG A 384 -14.78 31.66 -55.47
CA ARG A 384 -13.57 32.41 -54.96
C ARG A 384 -13.72 33.70 -54.09
N LYS A 385 -12.79 34.08 -53.18
CA LYS A 385 -11.41 33.63 -52.84
C LYS A 385 -10.90 34.34 -51.55
N ASN A 386 -9.86 33.73 -50.96
CA ASN A 386 -8.70 34.35 -50.26
C ASN A 386 -8.81 35.01 -48.86
N ALA A 387 -7.85 34.61 -48.03
CA ALA A 387 -7.37 35.20 -46.76
C ALA A 387 -6.51 36.49 -47.00
N PRO A 388 -5.82 37.18 -46.04
CA PRO A 388 -5.16 36.63 -44.83
C PRO A 388 -5.00 37.51 -43.54
N PHE A 389 -4.46 36.90 -42.48
CA PHE A 389 -3.56 37.42 -41.41
C PHE A 389 -3.52 38.93 -41.02
N ARG A 390 -3.82 39.29 -39.75
CA ARG A 390 -2.86 39.56 -38.63
C ARG A 390 -3.47 40.27 -37.40
N VAL A 391 -3.13 39.75 -36.20
CA VAL A 391 -2.76 40.43 -34.93
C VAL A 391 -3.31 41.85 -34.60
N ALA A 392 -4.05 42.00 -33.48
CA ALA A 392 -3.64 42.82 -32.30
C ALA A 392 -4.72 42.93 -31.19
N ARG A 393 -4.23 43.03 -29.93
CA ARG A 393 -4.79 43.71 -28.74
C ARG A 393 -6.32 43.84 -28.53
N GLY A 394 -6.75 43.35 -27.36
CA GLY A 394 -7.13 44.26 -26.27
C GLY A 394 -8.62 44.37 -25.88
N GLU A 395 -8.80 44.50 -24.55
CA GLU A 395 -9.94 45.12 -23.85
C GLU A 395 -11.34 44.46 -23.86
N ARG A 396 -11.60 43.77 -22.75
CA ARG A 396 -12.79 43.92 -21.87
C ARG A 396 -14.03 44.61 -22.48
N THR A 397 -15.08 43.82 -22.70
CA THR A 397 -16.46 44.30 -22.57
C THR A 397 -17.26 43.36 -21.68
N ARG A 398 -17.98 43.92 -20.70
CA ARG A 398 -19.02 43.20 -19.94
C ARG A 398 -20.24 43.03 -20.85
N GLU A 399 -20.76 41.82 -20.98
CA GLU A 399 -22.18 41.65 -21.35
C GLU A 399 -22.92 40.79 -20.32
N LYS A 400 -24.11 41.28 -19.98
CA LYS A 400 -25.08 40.58 -19.14
C LYS A 400 -25.82 39.57 -20.00
N VAL A 401 -25.97 38.34 -19.51
CA VAL A 401 -27.03 37.44 -20.00
C VAL A 401 -27.94 37.09 -18.84
N THR A 402 -29.18 37.56 -18.91
CA THR A 402 -30.25 37.27 -17.95
C THR A 402 -30.96 35.95 -18.28
N MET A 403 -30.82 34.98 -17.38
CA MET A 403 -31.86 34.09 -16.83
C MET A 403 -33.09 33.74 -17.68
N ARG A 404 -33.21 32.44 -17.98
CA ARG A 404 -34.45 31.63 -17.86
C ARG A 404 -34.00 30.16 -17.68
N ALA A 405 -33.99 29.53 -16.50
CA ALA A 405 -35.05 29.28 -15.49
C ALA A 405 -36.03 28.16 -15.91
N GLY A 406 -36.07 27.08 -15.10
CA GLY A 406 -36.76 25.82 -15.39
C GLY A 406 -35.99 24.61 -14.81
N LEU A 407 -35.53 24.62 -13.56
CA LEU A 407 -36.29 24.28 -12.33
C LEU A 407 -36.82 22.84 -12.28
N SER A 408 -36.15 22.02 -11.47
CA SER A 408 -36.78 21.04 -10.57
C SER A 408 -35.86 20.88 -9.36
N THR A 409 -36.03 21.79 -8.40
CA THR A 409 -35.35 21.77 -7.10
C THR A 409 -36.27 21.14 -6.08
N ASP A 410 -35.91 19.96 -5.58
CA ASP A 410 -36.50 19.47 -4.34
C ASP A 410 -35.72 20.01 -3.12
N THR A 411 -36.44 20.27 -2.02
CA THR A 411 -36.05 21.32 -1.07
C THR A 411 -35.10 20.89 0.05
N LEU A 412 -33.80 21.13 -0.13
CA LEU A 412 -32.87 21.28 0.99
C LEU A 412 -33.05 22.66 1.64
N LYS A 413 -33.67 22.68 2.83
CA LYS A 413 -33.82 23.88 3.66
C LYS A 413 -32.45 24.34 4.18
N THR A 414 -31.90 25.41 3.60
CA THR A 414 -30.75 26.12 4.19
C THR A 414 -31.15 26.71 5.55
N PRO A 415 -30.45 26.40 6.65
CA PRO A 415 -30.73 27.04 7.93
C PRO A 415 -30.33 28.51 7.88
N THR A 416 -31.24 29.40 8.26
CA THR A 416 -31.00 30.84 8.40
C THR A 416 -30.12 31.12 9.62
N VAL A 417 -28.80 31.07 9.42
CA VAL A 417 -27.81 31.37 10.47
C VAL A 417 -27.79 32.87 10.74
N SER A 418 -28.31 33.28 11.90
CA SER A 418 -28.18 34.65 12.40
C SER A 418 -26.75 34.91 12.88
N VAL A 419 -26.06 35.91 12.31
CA VAL A 419 -24.71 36.30 12.76
C VAL A 419 -24.77 36.88 14.17
N ARG A 420 -24.12 36.22 15.14
CA ARG A 420 -24.03 36.68 16.53
C ARG A 420 -22.72 37.43 16.76
N LEU A 421 -22.79 38.76 16.77
CA LEU A 421 -21.66 39.63 17.10
C LEU A 421 -21.36 39.56 18.61
N GLY A 422 -20.16 39.13 18.98
CA GLY A 422 -19.66 39.14 20.37
C GLY A 422 -19.13 37.81 20.90
N THR A 423 -19.24 36.72 20.15
CA THR A 423 -18.74 35.40 20.57
C THR A 423 -17.20 35.33 20.49
N ILE A 424 -16.55 34.88 21.58
CA ILE A 424 -15.08 34.71 21.64
C ILE A 424 -14.72 33.24 21.40
N LEU A 425 -13.91 32.98 20.37
CA LEU A 425 -13.34 31.66 20.08
C LEU A 425 -12.23 31.24 21.06
N PRO A 426 -11.89 29.94 21.18
CA PRO A 426 -10.89 29.47 22.14
C PRO A 426 -9.47 29.99 21.82
N ARG A 427 -8.95 30.85 22.70
CA ARG A 427 -7.59 31.42 22.64
C ARG A 427 -6.53 30.68 23.47
N ALA A 428 -6.95 29.63 24.19
CA ALA A 428 -6.10 28.73 24.95
C ALA A 428 -6.31 27.29 24.46
N SER A 429 -5.36 26.39 24.75
CA SER A 429 -5.56 24.96 24.48
C SER A 429 -6.40 24.30 25.58
N LEU A 430 -7.32 23.41 25.21
CA LEU A 430 -8.17 22.70 26.17
C LEU A 430 -7.38 21.90 27.23
N PRO A 431 -6.32 21.14 26.88
CA PRO A 431 -5.55 20.40 27.89
C PRO A 431 -4.91 21.33 28.93
N GLN A 432 -4.38 22.47 28.48
CA GLN A 432 -3.72 23.45 29.36
C GLN A 432 -4.74 24.18 30.25
N ALA A 433 -5.93 24.50 29.72
CA ALA A 433 -7.01 25.06 30.53
C ALA A 433 -7.43 24.09 31.64
N PHE A 434 -7.60 22.80 31.33
CA PHE A 434 -7.93 21.78 32.33
C PHE A 434 -6.83 21.56 33.37
N LYS A 435 -5.54 21.63 32.99
CA LYS A 435 -4.44 21.64 33.98
C LYS A 435 -4.53 22.82 34.94
N PHE A 436 -4.82 24.02 34.45
CA PHE A 436 -5.01 25.18 35.31
C PHE A 436 -6.25 25.05 36.21
N LEU A 437 -7.33 24.43 35.73
CA LEU A 437 -8.51 24.10 36.56
C LEU A 437 -8.12 23.18 37.73
N GLY A 438 -7.32 22.14 37.48
CA GLY A 438 -6.74 21.28 38.52
C GLY A 438 -5.95 22.07 39.55
N THR A 439 -4.99 22.89 39.11
CA THR A 439 -4.18 23.72 40.02
C THR A 439 -5.01 24.73 40.82
N VAL A 440 -6.02 25.37 40.21
CA VAL A 440 -6.95 26.27 40.93
C VAL A 440 -7.71 25.52 42.02
N ARG A 441 -8.20 24.31 41.71
CA ARG A 441 -8.92 23.46 42.65
C ARG A 441 -8.04 23.02 43.82
N ARG A 442 -6.81 22.57 43.55
CA ARG A 442 -5.82 22.19 44.58
C ARG A 442 -5.49 23.34 45.55
N LEU A 443 -5.42 24.56 45.03
CA LEU A 443 -5.14 25.76 45.83
C LEU A 443 -6.38 26.34 46.52
N ASN A 444 -7.57 25.76 46.30
CA ASN A 444 -8.87 26.29 46.73
C ASN A 444 -9.12 27.75 46.29
N GLY A 445 -8.61 28.10 45.11
CA GLY A 445 -8.69 29.42 44.51
C GLY A 445 -7.32 29.99 44.13
N ALA A 446 -7.21 30.62 42.95
CA ALA A 446 -5.96 31.22 42.51
C ALA A 446 -6.17 32.42 41.56
N LYS A 447 -5.17 33.31 41.53
CA LYS A 447 -5.06 34.42 40.56
C LYS A 447 -4.25 33.98 39.34
N PRO A 448 -4.51 34.54 38.14
CA PRO A 448 -3.78 34.15 36.92
C PRO A 448 -2.25 34.26 37.00
N ALA A 449 -1.72 35.22 37.77
CA ALA A 449 -0.29 35.38 37.99
C ALA A 449 0.33 34.20 38.77
N GLN A 450 -0.33 33.76 39.86
CA GLN A 450 0.13 32.65 40.70
C GLN A 450 0.20 31.34 39.91
N ILE A 451 -0.77 31.09 39.03
CA ILE A 451 -0.76 29.90 38.16
C ILE A 451 0.36 29.98 37.11
N ALA A 452 0.66 31.18 36.58
CA ALA A 452 1.76 31.36 35.63
C ALA A 452 3.13 31.13 36.29
N GLU A 453 3.33 31.60 37.53
CA GLU A 453 4.53 31.32 38.33
C GLU A 453 4.72 29.81 38.59
N LEU A 454 3.62 29.07 38.82
CA LEU A 454 3.62 27.63 39.03
C LEU A 454 3.70 26.78 37.74
N SER A 455 3.64 27.40 36.55
CA SER A 455 3.53 26.70 35.26
C SER A 455 4.65 27.12 34.30
N PRO A 456 5.80 26.41 34.28
CA PRO A 456 6.95 26.76 33.46
C PRO A 456 6.59 27.03 31.99
N GLY A 457 7.08 28.16 31.44
CA GLY A 457 6.81 28.57 30.06
C GLY A 457 5.41 29.15 29.79
N THR A 458 4.56 29.32 30.80
CA THR A 458 3.22 29.93 30.67
C THR A 458 3.25 31.42 31.01
N THR A 459 2.61 32.27 30.20
CA THR A 459 2.43 33.70 30.55
C THR A 459 1.13 33.95 31.32
N PRO A 460 1.05 35.00 32.16
CA PRO A 460 -0.20 35.38 32.82
C PRO A 460 -1.36 35.66 31.84
N ASP A 461 -1.08 36.12 30.61
CA ASP A 461 -2.09 36.32 29.58
C ASP A 461 -2.63 34.99 29.02
N THR A 462 -1.77 33.99 28.84
CA THR A 462 -2.16 32.62 28.52
C THR A 462 -3.12 32.05 29.57
N VAL A 463 -2.83 32.26 30.86
CA VAL A 463 -3.70 31.82 31.96
C VAL A 463 -5.03 32.58 31.94
N ARG A 464 -5.04 33.91 31.76
CA ARG A 464 -6.28 34.70 31.66
C ARG A 464 -7.19 34.22 30.54
N ARG A 465 -6.63 33.92 29.36
CA ARG A 465 -7.39 33.36 28.22
C ARG A 465 -8.00 31.99 28.53
N ALA A 466 -7.27 31.14 29.26
CA ALA A 466 -7.76 29.85 29.71
C ALA A 466 -8.85 29.99 30.80
N PHE A 467 -8.68 30.90 31.75
CA PHE A 467 -9.68 31.18 32.79
C PHE A 467 -10.98 31.73 32.20
N GLU A 468 -10.92 32.63 31.23
CA GLU A 468 -12.12 33.14 30.53
C GLU A 468 -12.86 32.02 29.77
N LEU A 469 -12.14 31.08 29.17
CA LEU A 469 -12.73 29.88 28.56
C LEU A 469 -13.44 29.01 29.62
N LEU A 470 -12.77 28.69 30.73
CA LEU A 470 -13.33 27.87 31.82
C LEU A 470 -14.55 28.54 32.48
N ARG A 471 -14.49 29.86 32.69
CA ARG A 471 -15.59 30.67 33.22
C ARG A 471 -16.81 30.64 32.30
N ARG A 472 -16.62 30.70 30.97
CA ARG A 472 -17.70 30.56 29.98
C ARG A 472 -18.30 29.15 29.92
N ILE A 473 -17.55 28.12 30.26
CA ILE A 473 -18.06 26.75 30.43
C ILE A 473 -18.81 26.59 31.79
N GLY A 474 -18.53 27.47 32.76
CA GLY A 474 -19.06 27.37 34.13
C GLY A 474 -18.21 26.48 35.05
N LEU A 475 -16.92 26.30 34.74
CA LEU A 475 -15.97 25.52 35.55
C LEU A 475 -15.17 26.36 36.55
N LEU A 476 -15.15 27.68 36.35
CA LEU A 476 -14.57 28.64 37.30
C LEU A 476 -15.56 29.77 37.58
N ASP A 477 -15.72 30.10 38.86
CA ASP A 477 -16.31 31.35 39.33
C ASP A 477 -15.18 32.38 39.61
N ASP A 478 -15.46 33.67 39.39
CA ASP A 478 -14.53 34.78 39.67
C ASP A 478 -15.04 35.58 40.88
N ASP A 479 -14.26 35.57 41.97
CA ASP A 479 -14.49 36.35 43.17
C ASP A 479 -13.36 37.39 43.33
N ALA A 480 -13.66 38.64 42.96
CA ALA A 480 -12.75 39.78 43.01
C ALA A 480 -11.36 39.53 42.35
N GLY A 481 -11.33 38.83 41.21
CA GLY A 481 -10.12 38.48 40.48
C GLY A 481 -9.39 37.24 41.01
N THR A 482 -10.00 36.51 41.95
CA THR A 482 -9.55 35.20 42.44
C THR A 482 -10.51 34.14 41.94
N PHE A 483 -10.03 33.22 41.12
CA PHE A 483 -10.88 32.24 40.47
C PHE A 483 -10.96 30.97 41.31
N ARG A 484 -12.16 30.39 41.46
CA ARG A 484 -12.40 29.15 42.22
C ARG A 484 -13.10 28.11 41.35
N ALA A 485 -12.78 26.83 41.55
CA ALA A 485 -13.41 25.73 40.84
C ALA A 485 -14.88 25.54 41.28
N THR A 486 -15.77 25.35 40.31
CA THR A 486 -17.19 25.06 40.59
C THR A 486 -17.43 23.57 40.83
N ARG A 487 -18.63 23.18 41.28
CA ARG A 487 -19.01 21.76 41.43
C ARG A 487 -18.93 20.97 40.12
N ASP A 488 -19.07 21.63 38.97
CA ASP A 488 -18.96 20.97 37.68
C ASP A 488 -17.49 20.65 37.32
N ALA A 489 -16.51 21.29 37.97
CA ALA A 489 -15.10 20.88 37.86
C ALA A 489 -14.86 19.49 38.48
N ASP A 490 -15.53 19.16 39.58
CA ASP A 490 -15.50 17.80 40.17
C ASP A 490 -16.15 16.77 39.23
N ALA A 491 -17.22 17.17 38.53
CA ALA A 491 -17.87 16.33 37.53
C ALA A 491 -16.93 16.07 36.33
N VAL A 492 -16.24 17.10 35.81
CA VAL A 492 -15.23 16.96 34.76
C VAL A 492 -14.07 16.07 35.20
N GLU A 493 -13.52 16.25 36.39
CA GLU A 493 -12.43 15.38 36.89
C GLU A 493 -12.88 13.91 36.99
N LYS A 494 -14.06 13.67 37.56
CA LYS A 494 -14.62 12.32 37.71
C LYS A 494 -14.91 11.66 36.36
N ALA A 495 -15.31 12.43 35.36
CA ALA A 495 -15.51 11.95 34.00
C ALA A 495 -14.18 11.63 33.29
N LEU A 496 -13.19 12.53 33.36
CA LEU A 496 -11.84 12.32 32.82
C LEU A 496 -11.17 11.08 33.46
N GLY A 497 -11.27 10.92 34.77
CA GLY A 497 -10.76 9.74 35.50
C GLY A 497 -11.47 8.42 35.19
N ARG A 498 -12.60 8.46 34.47
CA ARG A 498 -13.34 7.30 33.94
C ARG A 498 -13.22 7.14 32.42
N GLU A 499 -12.44 8.02 31.78
CA GLU A 499 -12.37 8.17 30.32
C GLU A 499 -13.78 8.30 29.69
N ASP A 500 -14.64 9.10 30.33
CA ASP A 500 -15.97 9.48 29.85
C ASP A 500 -15.90 10.86 29.19
N LEU A 501 -15.40 10.87 27.95
CA LEU A 501 -15.23 12.11 27.17
C LEU A 501 -16.57 12.72 26.72
N ASP A 502 -17.65 11.93 26.73
CA ASP A 502 -18.99 12.38 26.35
C ASP A 502 -19.60 13.25 27.46
N ALA A 503 -19.47 12.85 28.73
CA ALA A 503 -19.84 13.70 29.86
C ALA A 503 -19.03 15.00 29.91
N VAL A 504 -17.73 14.96 29.56
CA VAL A 504 -16.88 16.17 29.47
C VAL A 504 -17.32 17.06 28.30
N SER A 505 -17.60 16.48 27.13
CA SER A 505 -18.16 17.19 25.96
C SER A 505 -19.46 17.91 26.30
N LEU A 506 -20.40 17.22 26.97
CA LEU A 506 -21.69 17.78 27.36
C LEU A 506 -21.55 19.03 28.25
N ILE A 507 -20.58 19.05 29.16
CA ILE A 507 -20.29 20.23 29.98
C ILE A 507 -19.69 21.35 29.12
N ILE A 508 -18.76 21.02 28.20
CA ILE A 508 -18.13 21.99 27.30
C ILE A 508 -19.13 22.59 26.28
N GLN A 509 -20.22 21.92 25.92
CA GLN A 509 -21.28 22.46 25.04
C GLN A 509 -21.92 23.75 25.58
N ARG A 510 -21.78 24.07 26.88
CA ARG A 510 -22.15 25.38 27.44
C ARG A 510 -21.34 26.55 26.82
N PHE A 511 -20.14 26.28 26.32
CA PHE A 511 -19.36 27.22 25.53
C PHE A 511 -19.87 27.23 24.09
N GLU A 512 -20.64 28.26 23.74
CA GLU A 512 -21.42 28.35 22.50
C GLU A 512 -20.65 28.02 21.19
N PRO A 513 -19.38 28.46 20.97
CA PRO A 513 -18.60 28.03 19.80
C PRO A 513 -18.43 26.52 19.65
N TYR A 514 -18.33 25.79 20.77
CA TYR A 514 -18.17 24.34 20.76
C TYR A 514 -19.47 23.67 20.31
N ALA A 515 -20.59 23.95 20.98
CA ALA A 515 -21.89 23.42 20.58
C ALA A 515 -22.23 23.77 19.12
N ALA A 516 -22.01 25.01 18.71
CA ALA A 516 -22.28 25.49 17.36
C ALA A 516 -21.38 24.86 16.27
N PHE A 517 -20.14 24.48 16.58
CA PHE A 517 -19.31 23.72 15.64
C PHE A 517 -19.70 22.24 15.60
N LEU A 518 -20.07 21.66 16.75
CA LEU A 518 -20.58 20.29 16.82
C LEU A 518 -21.88 20.12 16.02
N GLU A 519 -22.87 21.01 16.19
CA GLU A 519 -24.09 21.08 15.37
C GLU A 519 -23.77 21.16 13.87
N LEU A 520 -22.80 22.00 13.51
CA LEU A 520 -22.41 22.19 12.11
C LEU A 520 -21.78 20.92 11.54
N LEU A 521 -20.90 20.27 12.29
CA LEU A 521 -20.25 19.02 11.90
C LEU A 521 -21.26 17.87 11.79
N GLN A 522 -22.21 17.76 12.73
CA GLN A 522 -23.32 16.79 12.69
C GLN A 522 -24.24 17.00 11.48
N SER A 523 -24.55 18.27 11.12
CA SER A 523 -25.42 18.58 9.98
C SER A 523 -24.76 18.38 8.61
N LEU A 524 -23.43 18.48 8.53
CA LEU A 524 -22.67 18.27 7.29
C LEU A 524 -22.04 16.86 7.17
N GLY A 525 -21.88 16.14 8.27
CA GLY A 525 -21.19 14.85 8.38
C GLY A 525 -19.66 14.95 8.22
N GLU A 526 -19.17 15.84 7.35
CA GLU A 526 -17.76 16.12 7.14
C GLU A 526 -17.49 17.59 6.74
N ILE A 527 -16.31 18.10 7.10
CA ILE A 527 -15.84 19.45 6.79
C ILE A 527 -14.38 19.38 6.32
N GLN A 528 -14.11 19.88 5.11
CA GLN A 528 -12.74 20.06 4.62
C GLN A 528 -11.97 21.04 5.52
N ARG A 529 -10.74 20.74 5.91
CA ARG A 529 -9.93 21.55 6.85
C ARG A 529 -9.75 23.00 6.37
N GLY A 530 -9.62 23.23 5.07
CA GLY A 530 -9.59 24.58 4.47
C GLY A 530 -10.92 25.34 4.54
N GLY A 531 -12.05 24.63 4.64
CA GLY A 531 -13.40 25.20 4.77
C GLY A 531 -13.81 25.57 6.19
N VAL A 532 -13.09 25.10 7.22
CA VAL A 532 -13.39 25.38 8.64
C VAL A 532 -13.40 26.88 8.93
N VAL A 533 -12.35 27.61 8.50
CA VAL A 533 -12.23 29.05 8.79
C VAL A 533 -13.36 29.85 8.12
N PRO A 534 -13.67 29.70 6.82
CA PRO A 534 -14.84 30.32 6.20
C PRO A 534 -16.17 30.05 6.91
N LEU A 535 -16.43 28.80 7.30
CA LEU A 535 -17.68 28.43 7.98
C LEU A 535 -17.81 29.05 9.38
N LEU A 536 -16.72 29.05 10.15
CA LEU A 536 -16.66 29.72 11.45
C LEU A 536 -16.77 31.25 11.29
N GLN A 537 -16.20 31.83 10.23
CA GLN A 537 -16.33 33.27 9.94
C GLN A 537 -17.78 33.67 9.62
N GLN A 538 -18.49 32.82 8.88
CA GLN A 538 -19.91 33.03 8.58
C GLN A 538 -20.79 33.03 9.85
N ARG A 539 -20.46 32.21 10.86
CA ARG A 539 -21.26 32.08 12.09
C ARG A 539 -20.86 33.08 13.19
N PHE A 540 -19.57 33.43 13.30
CA PHE A 540 -19.02 34.23 14.43
C PHE A 540 -18.36 35.56 14.03
N GLY A 541 -18.26 35.88 12.73
CA GLY A 541 -17.62 37.11 12.25
C GLY A 541 -16.11 36.95 12.01
N SER A 542 -15.31 37.99 12.26
CA SER A 542 -13.86 37.91 12.00
C SER A 542 -13.15 37.03 13.05
N ILE A 543 -12.40 36.03 12.60
CA ILE A 543 -11.68 35.08 13.46
C ILE A 543 -10.22 34.95 13.02
N GLY A 544 -9.32 34.71 13.98
CA GLY A 544 -7.92 34.39 13.71
C GLY A 544 -7.72 32.93 13.26
N ALA A 545 -6.69 32.69 12.43
CA ALA A 545 -6.37 31.35 11.94
C ALA A 545 -6.07 30.34 13.06
N GLU A 546 -5.40 30.76 14.15
CA GLU A 546 -5.17 29.88 15.30
C GLU A 546 -6.47 29.47 16.01
N GLU A 547 -7.43 30.39 16.11
CA GLU A 547 -8.71 30.17 16.80
C GLU A 547 -9.56 29.17 16.00
N GLY A 548 -9.61 29.33 14.68
CA GLY A 548 -10.24 28.38 13.75
C GLY A 548 -9.57 27.01 13.70
N GLY A 549 -8.26 26.92 13.99
CA GLY A 549 -7.54 25.64 14.12
C GLY A 549 -7.72 24.96 15.49
N ARG A 550 -7.88 25.74 16.57
CA ARG A 550 -8.05 25.21 17.94
C ARG A 550 -9.43 24.58 18.16
N LEU A 551 -10.50 25.19 17.65
CA LEU A 551 -11.86 24.75 17.95
C LEU A 551 -12.18 23.32 17.45
N PRO A 552 -11.81 22.89 16.22
CA PRO A 552 -11.97 21.49 15.82
C PRO A 552 -11.14 20.53 16.68
N ARG A 553 -9.93 20.92 17.08
CA ARG A 553 -9.07 20.08 17.95
C ARG A 553 -9.72 19.81 19.31
N PHE A 554 -10.55 20.70 19.85
CA PHE A 554 -11.32 20.41 21.06
C PHE A 554 -12.28 19.24 20.87
N HIS A 555 -12.88 19.12 19.68
CA HIS A 555 -13.82 18.03 19.36
C HIS A 555 -13.08 16.71 19.17
N SER A 556 -11.92 16.72 18.49
CA SER A 556 -11.04 15.54 18.39
C SER A 556 -10.55 15.06 19.76
N LEU A 557 -10.08 15.97 20.62
CA LEU A 557 -9.60 15.69 21.97
C LEU A 557 -10.66 15.05 22.90
N LEU A 558 -11.94 15.18 22.55
CA LEU A 558 -13.09 14.68 23.30
C LEU A 558 -13.85 13.56 22.56
N GLY A 559 -13.27 13.00 21.48
CA GLY A 559 -13.88 11.91 20.73
C GLY A 559 -15.19 12.27 20.01
N GLN A 560 -15.45 13.55 19.75
CA GLN A 560 -16.65 14.05 19.05
C GLN A 560 -16.41 14.32 17.55
N ALA A 561 -15.14 14.40 17.16
CA ALA A 561 -14.71 14.53 15.77
C ALA A 561 -13.45 13.70 15.55
N TRP A 562 -13.07 13.45 14.30
CA TRP A 562 -11.83 12.76 13.94
C TRP A 562 -11.31 13.20 12.58
N THR A 563 -10.04 12.91 12.26
CA THR A 563 -9.38 13.37 11.04
C THR A 563 -9.11 12.24 10.03
N ASP A 564 -9.40 12.54 8.77
CA ASP A 564 -9.25 11.63 7.63
C ASP A 564 -8.61 12.39 6.46
N GLY A 565 -7.27 12.42 6.48
CA GLY A 565 -6.50 13.29 5.58
C GLY A 565 -6.77 14.77 5.88
N ASP A 566 -7.20 15.51 4.86
CA ASP A 566 -7.59 16.92 4.98
C ASP A 566 -9.05 17.13 5.42
N VAL A 567 -9.78 16.05 5.74
CA VAL A 567 -11.19 16.10 6.17
C VAL A 567 -11.30 15.95 7.69
N ILE A 568 -12.15 16.76 8.31
CA ILE A 568 -12.63 16.58 9.69
C ILE A 568 -14.03 15.96 9.60
N ARG A 569 -14.23 14.82 10.24
CA ARG A 569 -15.46 14.03 10.19
C ARG A 569 -16.20 14.08 11.52
N ASP A 570 -17.52 14.02 11.48
CA ASP A 570 -18.32 13.77 12.68
C ASP A 570 -17.92 12.43 13.30
N GLY A 571 -17.78 12.44 14.62
CA GLY A 571 -17.50 11.28 15.43
C GLY A 571 -18.34 11.25 16.71
N SER A 572 -19.39 12.06 16.80
CA SER A 572 -20.19 12.29 18.01
C SER A 572 -21.30 11.25 18.22
N ARG A 573 -21.68 10.49 17.19
CA ARG A 573 -22.70 9.43 17.34
C ARG A 573 -22.18 8.32 18.27
N ARG A 574 -23.09 7.76 19.07
CA ARG A 574 -22.85 6.56 19.89
C ARG A 574 -23.89 5.53 19.47
N LEU A 575 -23.42 4.35 19.05
CA LEU A 575 -24.28 3.27 18.59
C LEU A 575 -24.80 2.47 19.78
N THR A 576 -26.05 2.01 19.73
CA THR A 576 -26.52 0.99 20.69
C THR A 576 -25.76 -0.32 20.43
N ASP A 577 -25.78 -1.24 21.40
CA ASP A 577 -24.96 -2.45 21.26
C ASP A 577 -25.41 -3.33 20.08
N ARG A 578 -26.71 -3.30 19.78
CA ARG A 578 -27.27 -3.90 18.57
C ARG A 578 -26.78 -3.19 17.30
N ASP A 579 -26.92 -1.88 17.22
CA ASP A 579 -26.55 -1.11 16.01
C ASP A 579 -25.04 -1.23 15.72
N ALA A 580 -24.22 -1.29 16.77
CA ALA A 580 -22.78 -1.48 16.66
C ALA A 580 -22.42 -2.88 16.13
N GLY A 581 -23.13 -3.93 16.56
CA GLY A 581 -22.99 -5.27 15.98
C GLY A 581 -23.38 -5.29 14.50
N GLU A 582 -24.58 -4.81 14.16
CA GLU A 582 -25.04 -4.76 12.76
C GLU A 582 -24.14 -3.89 11.86
N ALA A 583 -23.58 -2.80 12.39
CA ALA A 583 -22.64 -1.96 11.66
C ALA A 583 -21.25 -2.59 11.51
N PHE A 584 -20.78 -3.31 12.53
CA PHE A 584 -19.55 -4.09 12.46
C PHE A 584 -19.66 -5.19 11.40
N ASP A 585 -20.77 -5.94 11.36
CA ASP A 585 -21.07 -6.93 10.33
C ASP A 585 -21.01 -6.32 8.91
N ARG A 586 -21.63 -5.14 8.71
CA ARG A 586 -21.60 -4.42 7.43
C ARG A 586 -20.18 -3.97 7.04
N ALA A 587 -19.45 -3.37 7.96
CA ALA A 587 -18.09 -2.91 7.72
C ALA A 587 -17.13 -4.09 7.48
N TYR A 588 -17.35 -5.21 8.16
CA TYR A 588 -16.63 -6.46 7.97
C TYR A 588 -16.86 -7.00 6.56
N ALA A 589 -18.11 -7.25 6.16
CA ALA A 589 -18.43 -7.77 4.83
C ALA A 589 -17.92 -6.87 3.69
N ALA A 590 -17.86 -5.55 3.91
CA ALA A 590 -17.34 -4.58 2.94
C ALA A 590 -15.79 -4.50 2.89
N THR A 591 -15.07 -5.08 3.86
CA THR A 591 -13.58 -5.04 3.95
C THR A 591 -12.93 -6.41 4.03
N SER A 592 -13.70 -7.49 4.18
CA SER A 592 -13.21 -8.85 4.23
C SER A 592 -12.83 -9.36 2.84
N VAL A 593 -11.63 -9.91 2.72
CA VAL A 593 -11.17 -10.68 1.56
C VAL A 593 -10.86 -12.09 2.05
N ASP A 594 -11.40 -13.11 1.38
CA ASP A 594 -11.24 -14.53 1.74
C ASP A 594 -11.58 -14.86 3.21
N GLY A 595 -12.57 -14.15 3.80
CA GLY A 595 -13.00 -14.34 5.19
C GLY A 595 -12.09 -13.68 6.25
N LEU A 596 -11.26 -12.71 5.86
CA LEU A 596 -10.42 -11.91 6.75
C LEU A 596 -10.50 -10.41 6.42
N ALA A 597 -10.76 -9.58 7.42
CA ALA A 597 -10.75 -8.11 7.31
C ALA A 597 -9.55 -7.50 8.05
N LYS A 598 -8.92 -6.49 7.47
CA LYS A 598 -7.81 -5.74 8.09
C LYS A 598 -8.36 -4.61 8.95
N VAL A 599 -7.91 -4.50 10.21
CA VAL A 599 -8.41 -3.48 11.15
C VAL A 599 -8.18 -2.05 10.65
N ILE A 600 -7.05 -1.79 9.98
CA ILE A 600 -6.71 -0.50 9.38
C ILE A 600 -7.64 -0.09 8.21
N GLU A 601 -8.41 -1.02 7.65
CA GLU A 601 -9.40 -0.78 6.60
C GLU A 601 -10.83 -0.77 7.18
N LEU A 602 -11.14 -1.73 8.06
CA LEU A 602 -12.42 -1.89 8.74
C LEU A 602 -12.76 -0.72 9.69
N LEU A 603 -11.84 -0.32 10.58
CA LEU A 603 -12.12 0.74 11.55
C LEU A 603 -12.42 2.09 10.86
N PRO A 604 -11.61 2.58 9.91
CA PRO A 604 -11.94 3.83 9.21
C PRO A 604 -13.22 3.74 8.38
N LEU A 605 -13.58 2.59 7.82
CA LEU A 605 -14.86 2.44 7.12
C LEU A 605 -16.04 2.54 8.09
N LEU A 606 -16.01 1.79 9.18
CA LEU A 606 -17.04 1.82 10.23
C LEU A 606 -17.24 3.23 10.80
N CYS A 607 -16.14 3.94 11.08
CA CYS A 607 -16.19 5.32 11.57
C CYS A 607 -16.81 6.30 10.56
N LYS A 608 -16.60 6.09 9.25
CA LYS A 608 -17.18 6.91 8.17
C LYS A 608 -18.66 6.66 8.01
N THR A 609 -19.06 5.39 7.91
CA THR A 609 -20.45 4.99 7.64
C THR A 609 -21.37 5.34 8.81
N GLU A 610 -20.88 5.25 10.05
CA GLU A 610 -21.73 5.42 11.24
C GLU A 610 -21.50 6.76 11.99
N HIS A 611 -20.69 7.68 11.47
CA HIS A 611 -20.43 9.02 12.06
C HIS A 611 -19.95 8.97 13.53
N ILE A 612 -19.07 8.01 13.82
CA ILE A 612 -18.57 7.70 15.16
C ILE A 612 -17.04 7.78 15.18
N SER A 613 -16.46 8.31 16.26
CA SER A 613 -15.00 8.49 16.34
C SER A 613 -14.26 7.15 16.53
N PRO A 614 -13.02 7.01 16.01
CA PRO A 614 -12.24 5.78 16.18
C PRO A 614 -11.97 5.42 17.64
N TRP A 615 -11.95 6.41 18.55
CA TRP A 615 -11.87 6.17 19.99
C TRP A 615 -13.13 5.46 20.51
N ALA A 616 -14.32 5.97 20.19
CA ALA A 616 -15.59 5.43 20.66
C ALA A 616 -15.84 4.02 20.07
N VAL A 617 -15.63 3.85 18.77
CA VAL A 617 -15.72 2.53 18.10
C VAL A 617 -14.81 1.51 18.77
N LYS A 618 -13.54 1.88 18.98
CA LYS A 618 -12.55 0.97 19.54
C LYS A 618 -12.91 0.53 20.96
N LYS A 619 -13.30 1.48 21.83
CA LYS A 619 -13.79 1.19 23.18
C LYS A 619 -15.01 0.25 23.17
N GLN A 620 -15.92 0.40 22.20
CA GLN A 620 -17.11 -0.44 22.07
C GLN A 620 -16.76 -1.86 21.57
N ILE A 621 -15.92 -1.99 20.54
CA ILE A 621 -15.51 -3.29 19.98
C ILE A 621 -14.60 -4.05 20.97
N GLU A 622 -13.63 -3.40 21.61
CA GLU A 622 -12.75 -4.05 22.60
C GLU A 622 -13.56 -4.60 23.79
N ARG A 623 -14.62 -3.89 24.21
CA ARG A 623 -15.60 -4.42 25.17
C ARG A 623 -16.37 -5.62 24.60
N PHE A 624 -16.92 -5.54 23.39
CA PHE A 624 -17.64 -6.67 22.77
C PHE A 624 -16.79 -7.94 22.68
N ILE A 625 -15.50 -7.80 22.40
CA ILE A 625 -14.56 -8.93 22.39
C ILE A 625 -14.39 -9.50 23.80
N ALA A 626 -14.19 -8.64 24.80
CA ALA A 626 -14.04 -9.07 26.20
C ALA A 626 -15.31 -9.72 26.78
N GLU A 627 -16.49 -9.28 26.34
CA GLU A 627 -17.81 -9.78 26.75
C GLU A 627 -18.30 -10.97 25.88
N GLY A 628 -17.56 -11.35 24.82
CA GLY A 628 -17.91 -12.47 23.94
C GLY A 628 -19.09 -12.20 22.98
N LEU A 629 -19.42 -10.93 22.74
CA LEU A 629 -20.57 -10.47 21.94
C LEU A 629 -20.34 -10.55 20.41
N LEU A 630 -19.13 -10.90 19.97
CA LEU A 630 -18.78 -11.14 18.56
C LEU A 630 -18.29 -12.59 18.33
N PRO A 631 -19.11 -13.62 18.64
CA PRO A 631 -18.66 -15.03 18.65
C PRO A 631 -18.41 -15.62 17.26
N GLU A 632 -19.00 -15.06 16.20
CA GLU A 632 -18.73 -15.46 14.82
C GLU A 632 -17.36 -14.99 14.31
N TYR A 633 -16.71 -14.07 15.05
CA TYR A 633 -15.47 -13.42 14.65
C TYR A 633 -14.26 -13.93 15.44
N ARG A 634 -13.15 -14.13 14.73
CA ARG A 634 -11.86 -14.55 15.29
C ARG A 634 -10.89 -13.38 15.25
N PHE A 635 -10.42 -12.97 16.42
CA PHE A 635 -9.50 -11.85 16.53
C PHE A 635 -8.08 -12.39 16.64
N GLU A 636 -7.27 -12.19 15.60
CA GLU A 636 -5.94 -12.80 15.50
C GLU A 636 -4.87 -11.88 16.13
N PRO A 637 -4.29 -12.25 17.29
CA PRO A 637 -3.23 -11.45 17.89
C PRO A 637 -1.93 -11.62 17.11
N SER A 638 -1.24 -10.52 16.85
CA SER A 638 0.00 -10.49 16.08
C SER A 638 1.12 -9.78 16.85
N ALA A 639 2.38 -10.06 16.48
CA ALA A 639 3.48 -9.18 16.83
C ALA A 639 3.20 -7.78 16.26
N GLY A 640 3.31 -6.75 17.08
CA GLY A 640 2.86 -5.40 16.72
C GLY A 640 3.96 -4.54 16.11
N GLY A 641 3.69 -3.95 14.94
CA GLY A 641 4.50 -2.84 14.42
C GLY A 641 4.20 -1.52 15.14
N LYS A 642 4.87 -0.42 14.75
CA LYS A 642 4.63 0.91 15.33
C LYS A 642 3.16 1.37 15.16
N PRO A 643 2.47 1.87 16.20
CA PRO A 643 1.07 2.33 16.10
C PRO A 643 0.85 3.43 15.07
N VAL A 644 -0.11 3.22 14.16
CA VAL A 644 -0.66 4.30 13.33
C VAL A 644 -1.73 5.05 14.11
N SER A 645 -1.41 6.27 14.51
CA SER A 645 -2.33 7.22 15.14
C SER A 645 -2.61 8.41 14.23
N ARG A 646 -3.84 8.93 14.27
CA ARG A 646 -4.22 10.15 13.54
C ARG A 646 -4.56 11.31 14.47
N ASP A 647 -5.44 11.05 15.43
CA ASP A 647 -5.91 12.03 16.41
C ASP A 647 -5.33 11.75 17.80
N GLU A 648 -5.58 12.67 18.72
CA GLU A 648 -5.30 12.53 20.15
C GLU A 648 -6.59 12.75 20.94
N ILE A 649 -6.71 12.08 22.09
CA ILE A 649 -7.77 12.31 23.10
C ILE A 649 -7.18 12.71 24.46
N LEU A 650 -7.99 13.34 25.31
CA LEU A 650 -7.66 13.55 26.73
C LEU A 650 -7.73 12.24 27.52
N SER A 651 -6.82 12.05 28.48
CA SER A 651 -6.88 10.99 29.49
C SER A 651 -6.11 11.39 30.76
N GLY A 652 -6.51 10.85 31.91
CA GLY A 652 -5.96 11.15 33.23
C GLY A 652 -6.90 11.99 34.10
N GLN A 653 -6.37 12.62 35.14
CA GLN A 653 -7.09 13.57 35.99
C GLN A 653 -6.72 15.01 35.61
N LEU A 654 -7.35 16.03 36.22
CA LEU A 654 -7.10 17.42 35.84
C LEU A 654 -5.63 17.85 36.04
N GLU A 655 -4.99 17.43 37.14
CA GLU A 655 -3.59 17.78 37.42
C GLU A 655 -2.62 17.04 36.50
N ASP A 656 -2.77 15.72 36.37
CA ASP A 656 -1.92 14.83 35.55
C ASP A 656 -2.46 14.59 34.14
N LEU A 657 -3.14 15.59 33.56
CA LEU A 657 -3.82 15.42 32.27
C LEU A 657 -2.80 15.15 31.14
N THR A 658 -3.05 14.12 30.34
CA THR A 658 -2.23 13.77 29.16
C THR A 658 -3.08 13.72 27.90
N THR A 659 -2.43 13.88 26.75
CA THR A 659 -3.01 13.49 25.47
C THR A 659 -2.54 12.08 25.12
N ARG A 660 -3.45 11.20 24.70
CA ARG A 660 -3.13 9.85 24.22
C ARG A 660 -3.46 9.74 22.73
N PRO A 661 -2.59 9.14 21.90
CA PRO A 661 -2.86 8.92 20.49
C PRO A 661 -4.00 7.92 20.28
N VAL A 662 -4.94 8.24 19.39
CA VAL A 662 -6.00 7.33 18.95
C VAL A 662 -5.43 6.43 17.85
N ILE A 663 -5.15 5.17 18.23
CA ILE A 663 -4.53 4.16 17.36
C ILE A 663 -5.61 3.47 16.53
N ILE A 664 -5.49 3.54 15.19
CA ILE A 664 -6.54 3.13 14.23
C ILE A 664 -6.22 1.87 13.41
N ASP A 665 -5.00 1.34 13.51
CA ASP A 665 -4.53 0.18 12.73
C ASP A 665 -4.72 -1.18 13.43
N ARG A 666 -5.09 -1.17 14.71
CA ARG A 666 -5.20 -2.34 15.58
C ARG A 666 -6.29 -2.19 16.64
N LEU A 667 -6.83 -3.31 17.11
CA LEU A 667 -7.56 -3.43 18.38
C LEU A 667 -6.63 -4.05 19.43
N HIS A 668 -6.91 -3.88 20.72
CA HIS A 668 -6.17 -4.56 21.79
C HIS A 668 -7.06 -5.56 22.54
N ILE A 669 -6.56 -6.77 22.71
CA ILE A 669 -7.16 -7.80 23.56
C ILE A 669 -6.17 -8.05 24.70
N GLY A 670 -6.46 -7.47 25.87
CA GLY A 670 -5.45 -7.32 26.92
C GLY A 670 -4.25 -6.53 26.39
N GLU A 671 -3.05 -7.08 26.54
CA GLU A 671 -1.80 -6.46 26.06
C GLU A 671 -1.50 -6.73 24.57
N ARG A 672 -2.31 -7.55 23.88
CA ARG A 672 -1.98 -8.03 22.52
C ARG A 672 -2.72 -7.24 21.43
N PRO A 673 -2.00 -6.72 20.41
CA PRO A 673 -2.63 -6.06 19.29
C PRO A 673 -3.16 -7.06 18.26
N VAL A 674 -4.34 -6.77 17.71
CA VAL A 674 -5.03 -7.50 16.65
C VAL A 674 -5.09 -6.60 15.42
N PHE A 675 -4.60 -7.10 14.28
CA PHE A 675 -4.57 -6.38 13.00
C PHE A 675 -5.47 -7.02 11.94
N THR A 676 -5.80 -8.30 12.10
CA THR A 676 -6.70 -9.07 11.25
C THR A 676 -7.84 -9.64 12.07
N ILE A 677 -9.04 -9.63 11.48
CA ILE A 677 -10.24 -10.22 12.06
C ILE A 677 -10.74 -11.27 11.06
N GLY A 678 -10.76 -12.53 11.45
CA GLY A 678 -11.42 -13.61 10.74
C GLY A 678 -12.91 -13.66 11.07
N GLY A 679 -13.70 -14.23 10.18
CA GLY A 679 -15.16 -14.26 10.31
C GLY A 679 -15.80 -15.15 9.26
N PRO A 680 -17.13 -15.22 9.22
CA PRO A 680 -17.84 -15.98 8.19
C PRO A 680 -17.51 -15.42 6.79
N SER A 681 -17.13 -16.30 5.86
CA SER A 681 -17.07 -15.98 4.44
C SER A 681 -18.49 -15.67 3.96
N ARG A 682 -18.76 -14.41 3.60
CA ARG A 682 -20.04 -13.90 3.11
C ARG A 682 -19.88 -13.34 1.69
#